data_AF-A0A6G0TYZ1-F1
#
_entry.id   AF-A0A6G0TYZ1-F1
#
_cell.length_a   1.000
_cell.length_b   1.000
_cell.length_c   1.000
_cell.angle_alpha   90.00
_cell.angle_beta   90.00
_cell.angle_gamma   90.00
#
_symmetry.space_group_name_H-M   'P 1'
#
loop_
_entity.id
_entity.type
_entity.pdbx_description
1 polymer ?
#
loop_
_entity_poly.entity_id
_entity_poly.type
_entity_poly.pdbx_seq_one_letter_code
_entity_poly.pdbx_strand_id
1 'polypeptide(L)'
;MNKEQSKKLHIPFPTGPQATGCMELMTEYSKEGCFARIFYPTNIPSDQLDKYSDKWVPWIPNEMYLKAFAHALRLPYFIFKYFPPLIGQAPYYIPTISDAPISDKEQSYPLVIFSHGYAATRFVCSDFCNTLASYGFIVAAIEHRDKSSPTTFYYDSPENAEQDNPTWLKVRHRECTKLLNTILDINAGVSVKNVLKSSFDLKQFKNKIDVNKIITSGFSFGGATSMYNACYDCRYKAVIVMDAWMFSLKSEPLNIQQPILFIYTHTYNFEANIRVIRQYFYSKGIRQLYTIKKTTHESPTDTAFIHGHWLDLQMLKKLDAKTALNLHSSLAVQFLHSTIGWPKNSDKAQIFIKEHSDDLVEDLICYTKRIKRKIVYTNEIGEGVDSLMMSELQDARPHVTGCMELMTEYSKEGCFARVFYPTNIPSDQLNKYSDKWIPWIPNKMYLKEFANALHVPYFIFKYFPPLLGQAPYYIPTICDAPISDKEQSYPLVIFSHGYAATRFVCSDYCNTLASYGFIVAAIEHRVAIILDGWMFPLKSEPINILQPILFVNTHTFHISPNINLIQQYLHSKGVRKLYTLKKTTHESSTDTAYMHGHWLDLQMLKKLDAKTALNLQSSLVVQFLHNTIGCPTNSVNAQIFIKEHSDNLIEDFGLFKLYLLCEKMYNLTSFKKHSNVYSLLFLDTTIVPPNMRATMMVKNY
;
A
#
# COMPACT_ATOMS: atom_id res chain seq x y z
N MET A 1 -10.74 43.28 -19.01
CA MET A 1 -11.44 43.16 -17.70
C MET A 1 -11.02 41.85 -17.07
N ASN A 2 -10.13 41.90 -16.08
CA ASN A 2 -9.73 40.73 -15.30
C ASN A 2 -10.92 40.29 -14.45
N LYS A 3 -11.53 39.14 -14.74
CA LYS A 3 -12.47 38.49 -13.81
C LYS A 3 -11.66 38.10 -12.58
N GLU A 4 -12.00 38.66 -11.41
CA GLU A 4 -11.50 38.16 -10.13
C GLU A 4 -11.91 36.69 -10.01
N GLN A 5 -11.00 35.77 -10.31
CA GLN A 5 -11.18 34.34 -10.06
C GLN A 5 -11.24 34.12 -8.53
N SER A 6 -12.15 33.24 -8.09
CA SER A 6 -12.22 32.78 -6.69
C SER A 6 -10.84 32.44 -6.10
N LYS A 7 -10.58 32.96 -4.90
CA LYS A 7 -9.35 32.70 -4.11
C LYS A 7 -9.33 31.31 -3.45
N LYS A 8 -10.41 30.53 -3.50
CA LYS A 8 -10.49 29.20 -2.85
C LYS A 8 -9.94 28.11 -3.79
N LEU A 9 -9.21 27.13 -3.27
CA LEU A 9 -8.87 25.93 -4.03
C LEU A 9 -10.13 25.09 -4.21
N HIS A 10 -10.41 24.67 -5.44
CA HIS A 10 -11.65 23.96 -5.76
C HIS A 10 -11.43 22.88 -6.84
N ILE A 11 -12.28 21.86 -6.85
CA ILE A 11 -12.36 20.90 -7.97
C ILE A 11 -12.94 21.59 -9.21
N PRO A 12 -12.91 20.99 -10.42
CA PRO A 12 -13.41 21.65 -11.63
C PRO A 12 -14.85 22.16 -11.51
N PHE A 13 -15.15 23.25 -12.23
CA PHE A 13 -16.52 23.72 -12.38
C PHE A 13 -17.35 22.70 -13.19
N PRO A 14 -18.62 22.47 -12.82
CA PRO A 14 -19.48 21.60 -13.58
C PRO A 14 -19.73 22.16 -15.00
N THR A 15 -19.84 21.29 -15.99
CA THR A 15 -19.82 21.70 -17.42
C THR A 15 -21.20 22.06 -18.00
N GLY A 16 -22.27 21.76 -17.29
CA GLY A 16 -23.64 22.02 -17.72
C GLY A 16 -24.03 23.51 -17.68
N PRO A 17 -25.24 23.84 -18.17
CA PRO A 17 -25.70 25.22 -18.29
C PRO A 17 -26.10 25.87 -16.95
N GLN A 18 -26.38 25.09 -15.91
CA GLN A 18 -26.91 25.61 -14.64
C GLN A 18 -25.88 25.48 -13.52
N ALA A 19 -25.82 26.47 -12.64
CA ALA A 19 -25.15 26.32 -11.36
C ALA A 19 -25.94 25.35 -10.48
N THR A 20 -25.25 24.71 -9.56
CA THR A 20 -25.79 23.63 -8.74
C THR A 20 -25.92 24.03 -7.29
N GLY A 21 -26.89 23.41 -6.63
CA GLY A 21 -27.07 23.42 -5.19
C GLY A 21 -26.72 22.06 -4.62
N CYS A 22 -26.36 22.02 -3.34
CA CYS A 22 -26.19 20.75 -2.63
C CYS A 22 -26.71 20.83 -1.20
N MET A 23 -27.23 19.69 -0.71
CA MET A 23 -27.63 19.52 0.68
C MET A 23 -27.24 18.13 1.20
N GLU A 24 -27.15 17.98 2.51
CA GLU A 24 -26.88 16.71 3.19
C GLU A 24 -28.16 16.19 3.83
N LEU A 25 -28.52 14.95 3.53
CA LEU A 25 -29.70 14.27 4.08
C LEU A 25 -29.26 13.16 5.03
N MET A 26 -29.67 13.23 6.30
CA MET A 26 -29.61 12.10 7.23
C MET A 26 -30.97 11.91 7.90
N THR A 27 -31.56 10.73 7.79
CA THR A 27 -32.94 10.50 8.27
C THR A 27 -33.02 10.16 9.76
N GLU A 28 -31.96 9.59 10.32
CA GLU A 28 -31.87 9.16 11.72
C GLU A 28 -30.39 9.01 12.13
N TYR A 29 -30.13 8.98 13.44
CA TYR A 29 -28.77 8.83 13.97
C TYR A 29 -28.24 7.40 13.90
N SER A 30 -29.13 6.40 13.75
CA SER A 30 -28.76 4.99 13.73
C SER A 30 -28.09 4.59 12.42
N LYS A 31 -27.43 3.42 12.43
CA LYS A 31 -26.86 2.82 11.21
C LYS A 31 -27.91 2.38 10.19
N GLU A 32 -29.17 2.30 10.59
CA GLU A 32 -30.25 1.93 9.68
C GLU A 32 -30.66 3.12 8.79
N GLY A 33 -30.34 4.35 9.19
CA GLY A 33 -30.72 5.57 8.49
C GLY A 33 -30.02 5.80 7.16
N CYS A 34 -30.73 6.47 6.24
CA CYS A 34 -30.14 6.99 5.01
C CYS A 34 -29.17 8.11 5.34
N PHE A 35 -28.02 8.13 4.65
CA PHE A 35 -27.12 9.27 4.65
C PHE A 35 -26.67 9.54 3.21
N ALA A 36 -26.93 10.72 2.69
CA ALA A 36 -26.59 11.07 1.31
C ALA A 36 -26.29 12.55 1.14
N ARG A 37 -25.44 12.86 0.16
CA ARG A 37 -25.28 14.22 -0.37
C ARG A 37 -26.10 14.33 -1.64
N ILE A 38 -27.00 15.30 -1.70
CA ILE A 38 -27.90 15.51 -2.84
C ILE A 38 -27.47 16.75 -3.60
N PHE A 39 -27.12 16.59 -4.88
CA PHE A 39 -26.84 17.66 -5.82
C PHE A 39 -28.07 17.89 -6.71
N TYR A 40 -28.36 19.14 -7.03
CA TYR A 40 -29.55 19.50 -7.81
C TYR A 40 -29.35 20.82 -8.57
N PRO A 41 -30.08 21.05 -9.68
CA PRO A 41 -30.01 22.29 -10.44
C PRO A 41 -30.58 23.48 -9.67
N THR A 42 -30.02 24.67 -9.92
CA THR A 42 -30.54 25.96 -9.41
C THR A 42 -30.95 26.88 -10.57
N ASN A 43 -31.66 27.96 -10.25
CA ASN A 43 -32.00 28.97 -11.26
C ASN A 43 -30.79 29.81 -11.72
N ILE A 44 -29.67 29.72 -11.02
CA ILE A 44 -28.46 30.51 -11.28
C ILE A 44 -27.75 29.93 -12.52
N PRO A 45 -27.38 30.74 -13.52
CA PRO A 45 -26.57 30.31 -14.66
C PRO A 45 -25.16 29.84 -14.21
N SER A 46 -24.59 28.84 -14.89
CA SER A 46 -23.31 28.24 -14.46
C SER A 46 -22.12 29.22 -14.49
N ASP A 47 -22.15 30.23 -15.37
CA ASP A 47 -21.14 31.31 -15.45
C ASP A 47 -21.17 32.30 -14.27
N GLN A 48 -22.18 32.22 -13.40
CA GLN A 48 -22.32 33.04 -12.19
C GLN A 48 -21.98 32.29 -10.90
N LEU A 49 -21.68 30.99 -10.97
CA LEU A 49 -21.40 30.14 -9.79
C LEU A 49 -20.23 30.66 -8.93
N ASP A 50 -19.24 31.30 -9.55
CA ASP A 50 -18.08 31.86 -8.85
C ASP A 50 -18.42 33.00 -7.87
N LYS A 51 -19.53 33.72 -8.15
CA LYS A 51 -20.03 34.79 -7.27
C LYS A 51 -20.52 34.27 -5.90
N TYR A 52 -20.72 32.96 -5.78
CA TYR A 52 -21.21 32.28 -4.58
C TYR A 52 -20.12 31.40 -3.95
N SER A 53 -18.85 31.68 -4.23
CA SER A 53 -17.71 30.92 -3.71
C SER A 53 -17.62 30.90 -2.18
N ASP A 54 -18.18 31.90 -1.50
CA ASP A 54 -18.35 31.93 -0.04
C ASP A 54 -19.22 30.78 0.47
N LYS A 55 -20.22 30.36 -0.32
CA LYS A 55 -21.20 29.30 0.01
C LYS A 55 -20.83 27.91 -0.51
N TRP A 56 -19.66 27.75 -1.11
CA TRP A 56 -19.17 26.44 -1.54
C TRP A 56 -18.91 25.51 -0.38
N VAL A 57 -19.24 24.23 -0.56
CA VAL A 57 -19.05 23.21 0.46
C VAL A 57 -17.62 22.68 0.45
N PRO A 58 -17.02 22.38 1.61
CA PRO A 58 -15.75 21.69 1.67
C PRO A 58 -15.88 20.29 1.06
N TRP A 59 -14.87 19.88 0.30
CA TRP A 59 -14.80 18.55 -0.29
C TRP A 59 -14.78 17.47 0.81
N ILE A 60 -13.90 17.62 1.80
CA ILE A 60 -13.89 16.82 3.02
C ILE A 60 -14.55 17.62 4.15
N PRO A 61 -15.75 17.23 4.62
CA PRO A 61 -16.46 17.98 5.67
C PRO A 61 -15.89 17.72 7.08
N ASN A 62 -15.09 16.66 7.28
CA ASN A 62 -14.53 16.29 8.57
C ASN A 62 -13.19 15.54 8.44
N GLU A 63 -12.19 15.91 9.23
CA GLU A 63 -10.84 15.29 9.26
C GLU A 63 -10.88 13.77 9.54
N MET A 64 -11.92 13.26 10.21
CA MET A 64 -12.10 11.82 10.45
C MET A 64 -12.15 11.01 9.15
N TYR A 65 -12.69 11.54 8.06
CA TYR A 65 -12.66 10.83 6.77
C TYR A 65 -11.24 10.66 6.23
N LEU A 66 -10.38 11.66 6.45
CA LEU A 66 -8.97 11.58 6.06
C LEU A 66 -8.21 10.57 6.93
N LYS A 67 -8.44 10.58 8.24
CA LYS A 67 -7.88 9.57 9.17
C LYS A 67 -8.31 8.16 8.83
N ALA A 68 -9.58 8.00 8.49
CA ALA A 68 -10.16 6.72 8.10
C ALA A 68 -9.61 6.23 6.76
N PHE A 69 -9.48 7.12 5.77
CA PHE A 69 -8.85 6.80 4.48
C PHE A 69 -7.39 6.36 4.68
N ALA A 70 -6.65 7.07 5.54
CA ALA A 70 -5.29 6.69 5.93
C ALA A 70 -5.23 5.29 6.54
N HIS A 71 -6.16 5.00 7.46
CA HIS A 71 -6.28 3.68 8.07
C HIS A 71 -6.60 2.58 7.05
N ALA A 72 -7.53 2.83 6.12
CA ALA A 72 -7.88 1.90 5.05
C ALA A 72 -6.69 1.58 4.12
N LEU A 73 -5.84 2.58 3.86
CA LEU A 73 -4.60 2.41 3.11
C LEU A 73 -3.44 1.83 3.95
N ARG A 74 -3.64 1.60 5.25
CA ARG A 74 -2.60 1.21 6.22
C ARG A 74 -1.41 2.17 6.24
N LEU A 75 -1.66 3.46 6.00
CA LEU A 75 -0.66 4.51 6.00
C LEU A 75 -0.83 5.39 7.24
N PRO A 76 0.27 5.80 7.92
CA PRO A 76 0.18 6.73 9.02
C PRO A 76 -0.51 8.04 8.64
N TYR A 77 -1.47 8.49 9.46
CA TYR A 77 -2.24 9.71 9.21
C TYR A 77 -1.36 10.96 8.95
N PHE A 78 -0.21 11.05 9.62
CA PHE A 78 0.69 12.20 9.49
C PHE A 78 1.27 12.34 8.07
N ILE A 79 1.34 11.27 7.27
CA ILE A 79 1.75 11.32 5.85
C ILE A 79 0.79 12.23 5.08
N PHE A 80 -0.51 12.06 5.29
CA PHE A 80 -1.55 12.86 4.64
C PHE A 80 -1.66 14.27 5.20
N LYS A 81 -1.17 14.51 6.43
CA LYS A 81 -1.23 15.82 7.09
C LYS A 81 -0.01 16.71 6.78
N TYR A 82 1.17 16.13 6.59
CA TYR A 82 2.43 16.89 6.54
C TYR A 82 3.28 16.65 5.29
N PHE A 83 2.88 15.76 4.37
CA PHE A 83 3.55 15.57 3.07
C PHE A 83 2.64 16.02 1.91
N PRO A 84 2.75 17.30 1.50
CA PRO A 84 1.90 17.96 0.50
C PRO A 84 1.74 17.29 -0.87
N PRO A 85 2.74 16.56 -1.43
CA PRO A 85 2.58 15.95 -2.73
C PRO A 85 1.58 14.80 -2.76
N LEU A 86 1.19 14.27 -1.59
CA LEU A 86 0.24 13.17 -1.49
C LEU A 86 -1.18 13.65 -1.17
N ILE A 87 -1.35 14.71 -0.37
CA ILE A 87 -2.63 15.40 -0.12
C ILE A 87 -2.40 16.90 0.06
N GLY A 88 -3.06 17.74 -0.75
CA GLY A 88 -2.79 19.18 -0.84
C GLY A 88 -3.03 19.94 0.47
N GLN A 89 -2.23 20.99 0.70
CA GLN A 89 -2.13 21.74 1.98
C GLN A 89 -3.35 22.57 2.39
N ALA A 90 -4.41 22.66 1.57
CA ALA A 90 -5.53 23.56 1.83
C ALA A 90 -6.88 22.89 1.55
N PRO A 91 -7.96 23.29 2.25
CA PRO A 91 -9.27 22.69 2.05
C PRO A 91 -9.72 22.96 0.61
N TYR A 92 -9.89 21.88 -0.15
CA TYR A 92 -10.54 21.93 -1.45
C TYR A 92 -12.04 22.08 -1.27
N TYR A 93 -12.66 22.86 -2.16
CA TYR A 93 -14.09 23.10 -2.19
C TYR A 93 -14.72 22.49 -3.44
N ILE A 94 -16.00 22.15 -3.32
CA ILE A 94 -16.83 21.73 -4.45
C ILE A 94 -17.59 22.97 -4.93
N PRO A 95 -17.46 23.37 -6.22
CA PRO A 95 -18.23 24.47 -6.80
C PRO A 95 -19.73 24.15 -6.89
N THR A 96 -20.43 24.31 -5.77
CA THR A 96 -21.88 24.12 -5.61
C THR A 96 -22.35 24.96 -4.44
N ILE A 97 -23.59 25.44 -4.46
CA ILE A 97 -24.10 26.38 -3.46
C ILE A 97 -24.83 25.60 -2.35
N SER A 98 -24.29 25.64 -1.13
CA SER A 98 -24.90 24.94 0.01
C SER A 98 -26.34 25.41 0.25
N ASP A 99 -27.26 24.45 0.37
CA ASP A 99 -28.69 24.66 0.68
C ASP A 99 -29.41 25.67 -0.24
N ALA A 100 -28.92 25.87 -1.47
CA ALA A 100 -29.58 26.75 -2.43
C ALA A 100 -30.97 26.24 -2.80
N PRO A 101 -31.91 27.12 -3.21
CA PRO A 101 -33.21 26.68 -3.72
C PRO A 101 -33.10 25.83 -4.98
N ILE A 102 -33.92 24.78 -5.08
CA ILE A 102 -34.00 23.95 -6.29
C ILE A 102 -34.61 24.75 -7.46
N SER A 103 -34.13 24.51 -8.67
CA SER A 103 -34.65 25.16 -9.87
C SER A 103 -36.13 24.84 -10.13
N ASP A 104 -36.88 25.84 -10.57
CA ASP A 104 -38.26 25.75 -11.05
C ASP A 104 -38.39 25.85 -12.58
N LYS A 105 -37.26 25.86 -13.30
CA LYS A 105 -37.24 25.89 -14.78
C LYS A 105 -37.91 24.68 -15.41
N GLU A 106 -37.87 23.54 -14.72
CA GLU A 106 -38.55 22.31 -15.13
C GLU A 106 -39.51 21.87 -14.02
N GLN A 107 -40.62 21.23 -14.42
CA GLN A 107 -41.62 20.72 -13.49
C GLN A 107 -41.01 19.63 -12.58
N SER A 108 -40.25 18.71 -13.17
CA SER A 108 -39.56 17.62 -12.49
C SER A 108 -38.27 17.26 -13.20
N TYR A 109 -37.35 16.61 -12.48
CA TYR A 109 -36.01 16.24 -12.96
C TYR A 109 -35.79 14.73 -12.81
N PRO A 110 -35.01 14.09 -13.69
CA PRO A 110 -34.56 12.72 -13.47
C PRO A 110 -33.73 12.58 -12.19
N LEU A 111 -33.81 11.40 -11.57
CA LEU A 111 -33.10 11.08 -10.33
C LEU A 111 -31.97 10.09 -10.59
N VAL A 112 -30.77 10.39 -10.10
CA VAL A 112 -29.62 9.46 -10.09
C VAL A 112 -29.33 9.06 -8.66
N ILE A 113 -29.36 7.75 -8.36
CA ILE A 113 -28.80 7.19 -7.12
C ILE A 113 -27.36 6.78 -7.39
N PHE A 114 -26.41 7.49 -6.77
CA PHE A 114 -24.97 7.28 -6.97
C PHE A 114 -24.34 6.50 -5.81
N SER A 115 -23.61 5.42 -6.11
CA SER A 115 -22.90 4.56 -5.14
C SER A 115 -21.37 4.69 -5.28
N HIS A 116 -20.68 4.94 -4.16
CA HIS A 116 -19.21 5.08 -4.14
C HIS A 116 -18.48 3.74 -4.13
N GLY A 117 -17.17 3.75 -4.43
CA GLY A 117 -16.30 2.56 -4.40
C GLY A 117 -15.98 2.04 -3.00
N TYR A 118 -15.20 0.97 -2.93
CA TYR A 118 -14.65 0.46 -1.67
C TYR A 118 -13.62 1.45 -1.10
N ALA A 119 -13.60 1.62 0.21
CA ALA A 119 -12.85 2.62 0.97
C ALA A 119 -13.08 4.09 0.54
N ALA A 120 -14.15 4.35 -0.22
CA ALA A 120 -14.55 5.69 -0.65
C ALA A 120 -15.75 6.20 0.16
N THR A 121 -16.21 7.41 -0.16
CA THR A 121 -17.33 8.07 0.52
C THR A 121 -18.23 8.80 -0.46
N ARG A 122 -19.39 9.29 0.01
CA ARG A 122 -20.36 10.07 -0.79
C ARG A 122 -19.83 11.32 -1.49
N PHE A 123 -18.64 11.82 -1.14
CA PHE A 123 -18.06 13.04 -1.72
C PHE A 123 -16.86 12.78 -2.63
N VAL A 124 -16.45 11.53 -2.86
CA VAL A 124 -15.26 11.19 -3.67
C VAL A 124 -15.46 11.38 -5.19
N CYS A 125 -16.71 11.33 -5.66
CA CYS A 125 -17.06 11.56 -7.07
C CYS A 125 -17.99 12.77 -7.20
N SER A 126 -17.69 13.84 -6.46
CA SER A 126 -18.54 15.02 -6.42
C SER A 126 -18.51 15.80 -7.73
N ASP A 127 -17.40 15.81 -8.49
CA ASP A 127 -17.36 16.42 -9.82
C ASP A 127 -18.39 15.78 -10.77
N PHE A 128 -18.43 14.44 -10.82
CA PHE A 128 -19.38 13.70 -11.65
C PHE A 128 -20.83 13.98 -11.25
N CYS A 129 -21.13 13.92 -9.95
CA CYS A 129 -22.48 14.17 -9.42
C CYS A 129 -22.92 15.62 -9.67
N ASN A 130 -22.01 16.56 -9.45
CA ASN A 130 -22.23 17.99 -9.63
C ASN A 130 -22.41 18.33 -11.13
N THR A 131 -21.62 17.73 -12.01
CA THR A 131 -21.77 17.90 -13.46
C THR A 131 -23.11 17.38 -13.93
N LEU A 132 -23.54 16.18 -13.53
CA LEU A 132 -24.89 15.71 -13.87
C LEU A 132 -25.97 16.67 -13.33
N ALA A 133 -25.85 17.17 -12.10
CA ALA A 133 -26.80 18.15 -11.58
C ALA A 133 -26.87 19.44 -12.41
N SER A 134 -25.73 19.92 -12.93
CA SER A 134 -25.68 21.10 -13.82
C SER A 134 -26.37 20.90 -15.17
N TYR A 135 -26.55 19.64 -15.61
CA TYR A 135 -27.35 19.25 -16.78
C TYR A 135 -28.84 19.01 -16.42
N GLY A 136 -29.26 19.30 -15.18
CA GLY A 136 -30.65 19.19 -14.76
C GLY A 136 -31.03 17.81 -14.24
N PHE A 137 -30.15 17.14 -13.51
CA PHE A 137 -30.46 15.93 -12.77
C PHE A 137 -30.51 16.22 -11.26
N ILE A 138 -31.33 15.48 -10.52
CA ILE A 138 -31.16 15.36 -9.06
C ILE A 138 -30.26 14.15 -8.83
N VAL A 139 -29.14 14.31 -8.14
CA VAL A 139 -28.16 13.24 -7.88
C VAL A 139 -28.00 13.03 -6.40
N ALA A 140 -28.40 11.87 -5.89
CA ALA A 140 -28.23 11.49 -4.49
C ALA A 140 -27.05 10.50 -4.36
N ALA A 141 -25.91 11.00 -3.91
CA ALA A 141 -24.73 10.20 -3.60
C ALA A 141 -24.85 9.63 -2.18
N ILE A 142 -25.05 8.32 -2.08
CA ILE A 142 -25.24 7.63 -0.80
C ILE A 142 -23.91 7.43 -0.08
N GLU A 143 -23.90 7.53 1.25
CA GLU A 143 -22.84 7.01 2.11
C GLU A 143 -23.24 5.62 2.60
N HIS A 144 -22.52 4.60 2.15
CA HIS A 144 -22.78 3.23 2.57
C HIS A 144 -22.28 2.98 4.00
N ARG A 145 -23.08 2.26 4.79
CA ARG A 145 -22.75 1.84 6.17
C ARG A 145 -22.39 0.35 6.23
N ASP A 146 -22.21 -0.27 5.07
CA ASP A 146 -21.89 -1.67 4.79
C ASP A 146 -20.44 -2.10 5.12
N LYS A 147 -19.68 -1.28 5.87
CA LYS A 147 -18.25 -1.46 6.20
C LYS A 147 -17.30 -1.32 5.00
N SER A 148 -17.78 -0.94 3.82
CA SER A 148 -16.90 -0.62 2.69
C SER A 148 -16.46 0.85 2.69
N SER A 149 -17.15 1.74 3.39
CA SER A 149 -16.68 3.10 3.66
C SER A 149 -15.59 3.08 4.75
N PRO A 150 -14.54 3.92 4.69
CA PRO A 150 -13.39 3.80 5.58
C PRO A 150 -13.72 4.07 7.07
N THR A 151 -14.90 4.62 7.38
CA THR A 151 -15.31 5.06 8.73
C THR A 151 -16.28 4.11 9.47
N THR A 152 -16.60 2.90 8.97
CA THR A 152 -17.61 2.02 9.61
C THR A 152 -17.17 0.55 9.68
N PHE A 153 -17.38 -0.15 10.82
CA PHE A 153 -17.04 -1.57 11.04
C PHE A 153 -18.09 -2.28 11.95
N TYR A 154 -18.06 -3.62 12.07
CA TYR A 154 -19.26 -4.46 11.97
C TYR A 154 -19.01 -5.91 11.50
N TYR A 155 -19.52 -6.98 12.13
CA TYR A 155 -19.82 -8.30 11.52
C TYR A 155 -21.22 -8.73 11.97
N ASP A 156 -22.02 -9.36 11.11
CA ASP A 156 -23.43 -9.70 11.44
C ASP A 156 -23.55 -10.89 12.40
N SER A 157 -22.54 -11.76 12.42
CA SER A 157 -22.35 -12.84 13.39
C SER A 157 -20.85 -13.21 13.48
N PRO A 158 -20.40 -13.89 14.55
CA PRO A 158 -19.04 -14.45 14.64
C PRO A 158 -18.71 -15.40 13.48
N GLU A 159 -19.66 -16.23 13.02
CA GLU A 159 -19.43 -17.16 11.91
C GLU A 159 -19.12 -16.44 10.58
N ASN A 160 -19.77 -15.31 10.31
CA ASN A 160 -19.47 -14.49 9.12
C ASN A 160 -18.09 -13.81 9.21
N ALA A 161 -17.58 -13.57 10.42
CA ALA A 161 -16.23 -13.04 10.64
C ALA A 161 -15.15 -14.12 10.46
N GLU A 162 -15.46 -15.36 10.84
CA GLU A 162 -14.55 -16.51 10.69
C GLU A 162 -14.43 -17.00 9.23
N GLN A 163 -15.47 -16.79 8.42
CA GLN A 163 -15.53 -17.30 7.04
C GLN A 163 -15.18 -16.28 5.95
N ASP A 164 -14.93 -15.01 6.30
CA ASP A 164 -14.65 -13.91 5.35
C ASP A 164 -15.64 -13.87 4.15
N ASN A 165 -16.94 -14.02 4.43
CA ASN A 165 -18.00 -14.10 3.42
C ASN A 165 -18.91 -12.85 3.45
N PRO A 166 -18.48 -11.72 2.85
CA PRO A 166 -19.20 -10.48 3.00
C PRO A 166 -20.47 -10.39 2.12
N THR A 167 -21.59 -10.02 2.75
CA THR A 167 -22.90 -9.76 2.10
C THR A 167 -23.03 -8.34 1.50
N TRP A 168 -21.91 -7.66 1.24
CA TRP A 168 -21.86 -6.22 0.96
C TRP A 168 -22.82 -5.75 -0.14
N LEU A 169 -22.93 -6.45 -1.28
CA LEU A 169 -23.84 -6.06 -2.37
C LEU A 169 -25.31 -6.04 -1.95
N LYS A 170 -25.76 -7.04 -1.18
CA LYS A 170 -27.14 -7.11 -0.67
C LYS A 170 -27.41 -5.98 0.31
N VAL A 171 -26.44 -5.64 1.16
CA VAL A 171 -26.54 -4.51 2.09
C VAL A 171 -26.63 -3.19 1.33
N ARG A 172 -25.69 -2.93 0.41
CA ARG A 172 -25.69 -1.73 -0.41
C ARG A 172 -26.95 -1.57 -1.24
N HIS A 173 -27.48 -2.66 -1.79
CA HIS A 173 -28.75 -2.65 -2.49
C HIS A 173 -29.90 -2.22 -1.58
N ARG A 174 -30.00 -2.78 -0.36
CA ARG A 174 -31.02 -2.37 0.62
C ARG A 174 -30.90 -0.89 0.99
N GLU A 175 -29.69 -0.40 1.18
CA GLU A 175 -29.42 1.02 1.48
C GLU A 175 -29.84 1.92 0.30
N CYS A 176 -29.49 1.57 -0.93
CA CYS A 176 -29.92 2.29 -2.14
C CYS A 176 -31.46 2.29 -2.28
N THR A 177 -32.10 1.15 -2.05
CA THR A 177 -33.57 1.02 -2.08
C THR A 177 -34.23 1.86 -0.99
N LYS A 178 -33.67 1.89 0.23
CA LYS A 178 -34.18 2.72 1.33
C LYS A 178 -34.03 4.22 1.01
N LEU A 179 -32.88 4.63 0.46
CA LEU A 179 -32.67 6.01 0.03
C LEU A 179 -33.64 6.40 -1.10
N LEU A 180 -33.82 5.54 -2.10
CA LEU A 180 -34.77 5.77 -3.17
C LEU A 180 -36.20 5.92 -2.65
N ASN A 181 -36.66 5.03 -1.76
CA ASN A 181 -37.98 5.15 -1.13
C ASN A 181 -38.11 6.47 -0.36
N THR A 182 -37.09 6.83 0.44
CA THR A 182 -37.07 8.09 1.21
C THR A 182 -37.21 9.31 0.30
N ILE A 183 -36.49 9.33 -0.82
CA ILE A 183 -36.53 10.44 -1.78
C ILE A 183 -37.91 10.50 -2.48
N LEU A 184 -38.50 9.36 -2.81
CA LEU A 184 -39.84 9.30 -3.41
C LEU A 184 -40.93 9.70 -2.42
N ASP A 185 -40.79 9.37 -1.13
CA ASP A 185 -41.66 9.82 -0.05
C ASP A 185 -41.63 11.36 0.05
N ILE A 186 -40.43 11.96 0.06
CA ILE A 186 -40.26 13.43 0.04
C ILE A 186 -40.93 14.02 -1.22
N ASN A 187 -40.71 13.40 -2.38
CA ASN A 187 -41.34 13.83 -3.64
C ASN A 187 -42.87 13.78 -3.58
N ALA A 188 -43.45 12.77 -2.93
CA ALA A 188 -44.89 12.65 -2.71
C ALA A 188 -45.42 13.63 -1.64
N GLY A 189 -44.54 14.37 -0.95
CA GLY A 189 -44.90 15.31 0.11
C GLY A 189 -45.04 14.68 1.50
N VAL A 190 -44.53 13.45 1.69
CA VAL A 190 -44.43 12.82 3.00
C VAL A 190 -43.37 13.57 3.82
N SER A 191 -43.71 13.87 5.07
CA SER A 191 -42.80 14.56 5.98
C SER A 191 -41.66 13.63 6.41
N VAL A 192 -40.46 13.88 5.90
CA VAL A 192 -39.22 13.21 6.32
C VAL A 192 -38.39 14.19 7.14
N LYS A 193 -37.86 13.74 8.27
CA LYS A 193 -36.99 14.55 9.11
C LYS A 193 -35.53 14.43 8.64
N ASN A 194 -34.89 15.56 8.37
CA ASN A 194 -33.43 15.62 8.31
C ASN A 194 -32.88 15.88 9.72
N VAL A 195 -32.07 14.98 10.25
CA VAL A 195 -31.47 15.15 11.60
C VAL A 195 -30.23 16.05 11.58
N LEU A 196 -29.69 16.36 10.40
CA LEU A 196 -28.62 17.33 10.25
C LEU A 196 -29.17 18.76 10.33
N LYS A 197 -28.35 19.67 10.86
CA LYS A 197 -28.65 21.11 10.77
C LYS A 197 -28.46 21.55 9.31
N SER A 198 -29.55 21.91 8.65
CA SER A 198 -29.57 22.44 7.28
C SER A 198 -30.63 23.55 7.20
N SER A 199 -30.37 24.58 6.40
CA SER A 199 -31.36 25.62 6.09
C SER A 199 -32.29 25.21 4.95
N PHE A 200 -32.04 24.06 4.31
CA PHE A 200 -32.83 23.57 3.19
C PHE A 200 -34.15 22.94 3.64
N ASP A 201 -35.28 23.46 3.14
CA ASP A 201 -36.59 22.83 3.32
C ASP A 201 -36.78 21.66 2.34
N LEU A 202 -36.89 20.43 2.86
CA LEU A 202 -37.12 19.22 2.06
C LEU A 202 -38.41 19.28 1.22
N LYS A 203 -39.41 20.08 1.61
CA LYS A 203 -40.64 20.27 0.82
C LYS A 203 -40.37 20.84 -0.57
N GLN A 204 -39.22 21.47 -0.79
CA GLN A 204 -38.80 21.92 -2.11
C GLN A 204 -38.69 20.78 -3.13
N PHE A 205 -38.44 19.54 -2.67
CA PHE A 205 -38.40 18.36 -3.56
C PHE A 205 -39.78 17.78 -3.89
N LYS A 206 -40.87 18.30 -3.29
CA LYS A 206 -42.23 17.85 -3.59
C LYS A 206 -42.53 18.03 -5.08
N ASN A 207 -42.97 16.97 -5.74
CA ASN A 207 -43.26 16.90 -7.18
C ASN A 207 -42.08 17.26 -8.10
N LYS A 208 -40.83 17.23 -7.60
CA LYS A 208 -39.62 17.59 -8.38
C LYS A 208 -38.91 16.42 -9.03
N ILE A 209 -39.36 15.19 -8.82
CA ILE A 209 -38.71 13.99 -9.34
C ILE A 209 -39.58 13.32 -10.40
N ASP A 210 -39.02 13.11 -11.58
CA ASP A 210 -39.61 12.29 -12.62
C ASP A 210 -39.39 10.82 -12.28
N VAL A 211 -40.44 10.19 -11.71
CA VAL A 211 -40.42 8.79 -11.27
C VAL A 211 -40.25 7.79 -12.43
N ASN A 212 -40.42 8.24 -13.67
CA ASN A 212 -40.19 7.43 -14.87
C ASN A 212 -38.76 7.57 -15.42
N LYS A 213 -37.90 8.40 -14.80
CA LYS A 213 -36.50 8.59 -15.20
C LYS A 213 -35.58 8.48 -13.99
N ILE A 214 -35.49 7.26 -13.44
CA ILE A 214 -34.62 6.94 -12.30
C ILE A 214 -33.41 6.15 -12.80
N ILE A 215 -32.21 6.56 -12.43
CA ILE A 215 -30.93 6.03 -12.90
C ILE A 215 -30.15 5.54 -11.69
N THR A 216 -29.42 4.44 -11.85
CA THR A 216 -28.39 4.04 -10.88
C THR A 216 -27.01 4.15 -11.50
N SER A 217 -26.09 4.74 -10.75
CA SER A 217 -24.71 4.96 -11.19
C SER A 217 -23.73 4.68 -10.07
N GLY A 218 -22.51 4.30 -10.39
CA GLY A 218 -21.51 4.11 -9.36
C GLY A 218 -20.11 3.85 -9.88
N PHE A 219 -19.15 4.06 -8.98
CA PHE A 219 -17.73 3.90 -9.23
C PHE A 219 -17.17 2.64 -8.55
N SER A 220 -16.33 1.87 -9.24
CA SER A 220 -15.64 0.70 -8.68
C SER A 220 -16.63 -0.29 -8.08
N PHE A 221 -16.58 -0.54 -6.77
CA PHE A 221 -17.58 -1.37 -6.09
C PHE A 221 -19.02 -0.83 -6.21
N GLY A 222 -19.16 0.49 -6.28
CA GLY A 222 -20.43 1.15 -6.57
C GLY A 222 -20.95 0.87 -7.98
N GLY A 223 -20.07 0.65 -8.97
CA GLY A 223 -20.50 0.26 -10.32
C GLY A 223 -21.12 -1.14 -10.33
N ALA A 224 -20.54 -2.09 -9.59
CA ALA A 224 -21.16 -3.40 -9.36
C ALA A 224 -22.49 -3.29 -8.58
N THR A 225 -22.55 -2.39 -7.60
CA THR A 225 -23.79 -2.08 -6.85
C THR A 225 -24.88 -1.57 -7.77
N SER A 226 -24.57 -0.69 -8.73
CA SER A 226 -25.53 -0.18 -9.71
C SER A 226 -26.11 -1.25 -10.61
N MET A 227 -25.28 -2.19 -11.06
CA MET A 227 -25.76 -3.34 -11.83
C MET A 227 -26.69 -4.22 -11.00
N TYR A 228 -26.31 -4.49 -9.74
CA TYR A 228 -27.14 -5.25 -8.81
C TYR A 228 -28.48 -4.54 -8.55
N ASN A 229 -28.46 -3.23 -8.32
CA ASN A 229 -29.67 -2.41 -8.14
C ASN A 229 -30.63 -2.52 -9.33
N ALA A 230 -30.12 -2.39 -10.55
CA ALA A 230 -30.96 -2.46 -11.74
C ALA A 230 -31.58 -3.85 -11.97
N CYS A 231 -30.89 -4.92 -11.55
CA CYS A 231 -31.39 -6.28 -11.62
C CYS A 231 -32.56 -6.53 -10.65
N TYR A 232 -32.50 -5.96 -9.44
CA TYR A 232 -33.45 -6.24 -8.36
C TYR A 232 -34.50 -5.14 -8.13
N ASP A 233 -34.37 -3.99 -8.79
CA ASP A 233 -35.32 -2.87 -8.71
C ASP A 233 -35.65 -2.31 -10.10
N CYS A 234 -36.85 -2.63 -10.59
CA CYS A 234 -37.33 -2.27 -11.93
C CYS A 234 -37.64 -0.77 -12.11
N ARG A 235 -37.57 0.01 -11.03
CA ARG A 235 -37.75 1.48 -11.10
C ARG A 235 -36.58 2.14 -11.80
N TYR A 236 -35.38 1.56 -11.70
CA TYR A 236 -34.23 2.02 -12.48
C TYR A 236 -34.45 1.77 -13.98
N LYS A 237 -34.21 2.80 -14.80
CA LYS A 237 -34.43 2.82 -16.24
C LYS A 237 -33.15 2.85 -17.06
N ALA A 238 -32.02 3.21 -16.46
CA ALA A 238 -30.69 3.19 -17.07
C ALA A 238 -29.61 2.97 -16.01
N VAL A 239 -28.46 2.46 -16.43
CA VAL A 239 -27.31 2.14 -15.58
C VAL A 239 -26.04 2.78 -16.12
N ILE A 240 -25.27 3.46 -15.26
CA ILE A 240 -23.93 3.96 -15.59
C ILE A 240 -22.91 3.28 -14.67
N VAL A 241 -21.94 2.61 -15.27
CA VAL A 241 -20.93 1.81 -14.58
C VAL A 241 -19.58 2.46 -14.82
N MET A 242 -18.99 3.05 -13.77
CA MET A 242 -17.65 3.66 -13.85
C MET A 242 -16.61 2.74 -13.23
N ASP A 243 -15.76 2.19 -14.08
CA ASP A 243 -14.59 1.38 -13.74
C ASP A 243 -14.86 0.28 -12.70
N ALA A 244 -15.92 -0.50 -12.92
CA ALA A 244 -16.44 -1.40 -11.89
C ALA A 244 -15.48 -2.53 -11.48
N TRP A 245 -15.47 -2.79 -10.18
CA TRP A 245 -14.85 -3.98 -9.61
C TRP A 245 -15.84 -5.14 -9.61
N MET A 246 -15.77 -5.97 -10.66
CA MET A 246 -16.75 -7.00 -10.97
C MET A 246 -16.60 -8.28 -10.15
N PHE A 247 -15.58 -8.38 -9.29
CA PHE A 247 -15.34 -9.58 -8.46
C PHE A 247 -16.56 -9.95 -7.62
N SER A 248 -17.30 -8.96 -7.13
CA SER A 248 -18.53 -9.14 -6.34
C SER A 248 -19.70 -9.72 -7.15
N LEU A 249 -19.63 -9.68 -8.48
CA LEU A 249 -20.67 -10.17 -9.40
C LEU A 249 -20.30 -11.49 -10.11
N LYS A 250 -19.15 -12.09 -9.79
CA LYS A 250 -18.60 -13.26 -10.51
C LYS A 250 -19.54 -14.47 -10.52
N SER A 251 -20.39 -14.60 -9.51
CA SER A 251 -21.31 -15.73 -9.29
C SER A 251 -22.78 -15.31 -9.32
N GLU A 252 -23.07 -14.05 -9.66
CA GLU A 252 -24.43 -13.52 -9.67
C GLU A 252 -25.00 -13.62 -11.09
N PRO A 253 -26.13 -14.32 -11.31
CA PRO A 253 -26.75 -14.38 -12.64
C PRO A 253 -27.63 -13.14 -12.87
N LEU A 254 -27.03 -11.94 -12.93
CA LEU A 254 -27.82 -10.72 -13.10
C LEU A 254 -28.50 -10.67 -14.48
N ASN A 255 -29.80 -10.42 -14.49
CA ASN A 255 -30.59 -10.22 -15.70
C ASN A 255 -31.09 -8.77 -15.76
N ILE A 256 -30.31 -7.91 -16.42
CA ILE A 256 -30.57 -6.47 -16.50
C ILE A 256 -31.10 -6.14 -17.89
N GLN A 257 -32.34 -5.66 -18.00
CA GLN A 257 -32.96 -5.29 -19.28
C GLN A 257 -32.70 -3.82 -19.64
N GLN A 258 -32.43 -3.00 -18.64
CA GLN A 258 -32.14 -1.58 -18.77
C GLN A 258 -30.89 -1.34 -19.64
N PRO A 259 -30.82 -0.22 -20.37
CA PRO A 259 -29.59 0.24 -21.01
C PRO A 259 -28.45 0.38 -20.00
N ILE A 260 -27.25 -0.05 -20.38
CA ILE A 260 -26.04 0.07 -19.55
C ILE A 260 -24.92 0.77 -20.34
N LEU A 261 -24.35 1.81 -19.73
CA LEU A 261 -23.09 2.42 -20.16
C LEU A 261 -21.97 1.95 -19.23
N PHE A 262 -20.90 1.43 -19.83
CA PHE A 262 -19.66 1.09 -19.16
C PHE A 262 -18.58 2.11 -19.53
N ILE A 263 -17.97 2.76 -18.53
CA ILE A 263 -16.85 3.67 -18.70
C ILE A 263 -15.68 3.14 -17.88
N TYR A 264 -14.65 2.61 -18.53
CA TYR A 264 -13.50 1.99 -17.88
C TYR A 264 -12.23 2.82 -18.04
N THR A 265 -11.27 2.59 -17.14
CA THR A 265 -9.95 3.22 -17.17
C THR A 265 -8.93 2.30 -17.84
N HIS A 266 -7.83 2.89 -18.33
CA HIS A 266 -6.82 2.17 -19.11
C HIS A 266 -6.12 1.07 -18.31
N THR A 267 -5.71 1.35 -17.06
CA THR A 267 -4.78 0.46 -16.32
C THR A 267 -5.40 -0.38 -15.22
N TYR A 268 -6.70 -0.27 -14.95
CA TYR A 268 -7.33 -0.98 -13.83
C TYR A 268 -7.70 -2.44 -14.14
N ASN A 269 -8.10 -2.72 -15.38
CA ASN A 269 -8.70 -4.01 -15.72
C ASN A 269 -7.68 -5.14 -15.85
N PHE A 270 -7.98 -6.26 -15.19
CA PHE A 270 -7.26 -7.53 -15.26
C PHE A 270 -8.18 -8.63 -15.81
N GLU A 271 -7.58 -9.71 -16.31
CA GLU A 271 -8.27 -10.80 -17.04
C GLU A 271 -9.55 -11.30 -16.36
N ALA A 272 -9.51 -11.55 -15.04
CA ALA A 272 -10.68 -12.01 -14.31
C ALA A 272 -11.81 -10.97 -14.26
N ASN A 273 -11.48 -9.67 -14.14
CA ASN A 273 -12.47 -8.59 -14.21
C ASN A 273 -13.08 -8.52 -15.62
N ILE A 274 -12.22 -8.50 -16.66
CA ILE A 274 -12.61 -8.42 -18.08
C ILE A 274 -13.59 -9.52 -18.48
N ARG A 275 -13.39 -10.76 -18.01
CA ARG A 275 -14.31 -11.87 -18.27
C ARG A 275 -15.73 -11.58 -17.81
N VAL A 276 -15.88 -11.05 -16.58
CA VAL A 276 -17.19 -10.72 -16.02
C VAL A 276 -17.77 -9.48 -16.72
N ILE A 277 -16.95 -8.49 -17.07
CA ILE A 277 -17.41 -7.32 -17.87
C ILE A 277 -18.00 -7.79 -19.19
N ARG A 278 -17.28 -8.65 -19.92
CA ARG A 278 -17.71 -9.19 -21.21
C ARG A 278 -19.01 -10.00 -21.11
N GLN A 279 -19.18 -10.79 -20.05
CA GLN A 279 -20.43 -11.52 -19.80
C GLN A 279 -21.64 -10.58 -19.81
N TYR A 280 -21.54 -9.40 -19.18
CA TYR A 280 -22.64 -8.44 -19.13
C TYR A 280 -22.70 -7.51 -20.34
N PHE A 281 -21.56 -7.17 -20.94
CA PHE A 281 -21.53 -6.36 -22.16
C PHE A 281 -22.17 -7.08 -23.36
N TYR A 282 -22.01 -8.40 -23.48
CA TYR A 282 -22.65 -9.20 -24.51
C TYR A 282 -24.06 -9.70 -24.13
N SER A 283 -24.60 -9.27 -22.98
CA SER A 283 -25.98 -9.59 -22.60
C SER A 283 -26.99 -8.81 -23.46
N LYS A 284 -28.25 -9.27 -23.50
CA LYS A 284 -29.33 -8.61 -24.25
C LYS A 284 -29.59 -7.19 -23.74
N GLY A 285 -29.90 -6.27 -24.64
CA GLY A 285 -30.25 -4.87 -24.33
C GLY A 285 -29.24 -3.87 -24.91
N ILE A 286 -29.45 -2.59 -24.64
CA ILE A 286 -28.52 -1.53 -25.08
C ILE A 286 -27.28 -1.57 -24.18
N ARG A 287 -26.10 -1.74 -24.79
CA ARG A 287 -24.80 -1.83 -24.11
C ARG A 287 -23.80 -0.94 -24.84
N GLN A 288 -23.25 0.03 -24.13
CA GLN A 288 -22.16 0.86 -24.64
C GLN A 288 -20.95 0.72 -23.71
N LEU A 289 -19.76 0.63 -24.28
CA LEU A 289 -18.53 0.48 -23.51
C LEU A 289 -17.46 1.38 -24.08
N TYR A 290 -16.84 2.17 -23.20
CA TYR A 290 -15.70 3.01 -23.53
C TYR A 290 -14.58 2.77 -22.52
N THR A 291 -13.33 2.75 -23.00
CA THR A 291 -12.13 2.87 -22.17
C THR A 291 -11.46 4.21 -22.45
N ILE A 292 -11.20 4.99 -21.41
CA ILE A 292 -10.46 6.26 -21.54
C ILE A 292 -8.96 5.98 -21.46
N LYS A 293 -8.21 6.33 -22.49
CA LYS A 293 -6.76 6.09 -22.59
C LYS A 293 -6.02 6.90 -21.53
N LYS A 294 -4.85 6.39 -21.13
CA LYS A 294 -3.90 7.04 -20.20
C LYS A 294 -4.54 7.43 -18.84
N THR A 295 -5.55 6.70 -18.41
CA THR A 295 -6.20 6.88 -17.09
C THR A 295 -5.88 5.70 -16.15
N THR A 296 -6.09 5.94 -14.86
CA THR A 296 -5.92 5.01 -13.74
C THR A 296 -7.23 4.92 -12.96
N HIS A 297 -7.34 3.97 -12.03
CA HIS A 297 -8.60 3.66 -11.35
C HIS A 297 -9.23 4.85 -10.60
N GLU A 298 -8.42 5.77 -10.10
CA GLU A 298 -8.80 6.99 -9.40
C GLU A 298 -9.22 8.14 -10.34
N SER A 299 -8.92 8.05 -11.64
CA SER A 299 -9.27 9.07 -12.65
C SER A 299 -10.76 9.45 -12.72
N PRO A 300 -11.74 8.57 -12.43
CA PRO A 300 -13.16 8.95 -12.34
C PRO A 300 -13.54 9.70 -11.05
N THR A 301 -12.58 9.92 -10.14
CA THR A 301 -12.80 10.51 -8.81
C THR A 301 -12.13 11.87 -8.68
N ASP A 302 -12.61 12.68 -7.75
CA ASP A 302 -12.04 14.00 -7.45
C ASP A 302 -10.58 13.89 -7.00
N THR A 303 -10.18 12.73 -6.45
CA THR A 303 -8.82 12.52 -5.91
C THR A 303 -7.73 12.62 -6.97
N ALA A 304 -8.00 12.25 -8.23
CA ALA A 304 -7.02 12.39 -9.31
C ALA A 304 -6.67 13.85 -9.59
N PHE A 305 -7.65 14.75 -9.45
CA PHE A 305 -7.45 16.19 -9.63
C PHE A 305 -6.75 16.82 -8.41
N ILE A 306 -7.14 16.42 -7.20
CA ILE A 306 -6.65 17.02 -5.96
C ILE A 306 -5.23 16.51 -5.61
N HIS A 307 -4.95 15.24 -5.89
CA HIS A 307 -3.76 14.53 -5.40
C HIS A 307 -2.88 13.96 -6.52
N GLY A 308 -3.26 14.14 -7.79
CA GLY A 308 -2.61 13.49 -8.91
C GLY A 308 -2.93 11.99 -9.01
N HIS A 309 -2.26 11.32 -9.95
CA HIS A 309 -2.52 9.92 -10.29
C HIS A 309 -1.79 8.95 -9.34
N TRP A 310 -2.30 8.81 -8.11
CA TRP A 310 -1.67 8.04 -7.03
C TRP A 310 -1.75 6.52 -7.19
N LEU A 311 -2.54 5.97 -8.13
CA LEU A 311 -2.50 4.54 -8.51
C LEU A 311 -1.77 4.31 -9.83
N ASP A 312 -0.94 5.25 -10.30
CA ASP A 312 -0.11 5.05 -11.48
C ASP A 312 1.07 4.11 -11.24
N LEU A 313 0.78 2.81 -11.18
CA LEU A 313 1.79 1.76 -11.06
C LEU A 313 2.65 1.58 -12.33
N GLN A 314 2.33 2.27 -13.43
CA GLN A 314 3.00 2.12 -14.73
C GLN A 314 3.84 3.35 -15.13
N MET A 315 3.80 4.44 -14.37
CA MET A 315 4.50 5.72 -14.65
C MET A 315 4.26 6.21 -16.08
N LEU A 316 3.05 6.00 -16.61
CA LEU A 316 2.71 6.42 -17.96
C LEU A 316 2.37 7.91 -17.95
N LYS A 317 2.71 8.64 -19.01
CA LYS A 317 2.17 9.99 -19.21
C LYS A 317 0.63 9.92 -19.18
N LYS A 318 0.04 10.51 -18.15
CA LYS A 318 -1.42 10.45 -17.91
C LYS A 318 -2.16 11.51 -18.69
N LEU A 319 -3.43 11.21 -18.94
CA LEU A 319 -4.39 12.21 -19.34
C LEU A 319 -4.54 13.23 -18.21
N ASP A 320 -4.76 14.48 -18.57
CA ASP A 320 -5.10 15.53 -17.62
C ASP A 320 -6.34 15.13 -16.81
N ALA A 321 -6.30 15.32 -15.48
CA ALA A 321 -7.35 14.83 -14.58
C ALA A 321 -8.70 15.49 -14.84
N LYS A 322 -8.72 16.79 -15.16
CA LYS A 322 -9.94 17.51 -15.53
C LYS A 322 -10.53 16.98 -16.83
N THR A 323 -9.68 16.71 -17.81
CA THR A 323 -10.08 16.10 -19.09
C THR A 323 -10.68 14.71 -18.88
N ALA A 324 -10.05 13.88 -18.03
CA ALA A 324 -10.57 12.56 -17.68
C ALA A 324 -11.94 12.64 -16.99
N LEU A 325 -12.11 13.54 -16.01
CA LEU A 325 -13.40 13.77 -15.33
C LEU A 325 -14.49 14.21 -16.31
N ASN A 326 -14.18 15.21 -17.16
CA ASN A 326 -15.11 15.70 -18.17
C ASN A 326 -15.52 14.63 -19.18
N LEU A 327 -14.61 13.73 -19.58
CA LEU A 327 -14.93 12.60 -20.46
C LEU A 327 -15.93 11.63 -19.80
N HIS A 328 -15.72 11.27 -18.52
CA HIS A 328 -16.68 10.42 -17.79
C HIS A 328 -18.08 11.02 -17.76
N SER A 329 -18.19 12.29 -17.37
CA SER A 329 -19.49 12.98 -17.32
C SER A 329 -20.09 13.19 -18.71
N SER A 330 -19.29 13.52 -19.73
CA SER A 330 -19.81 13.75 -21.08
C SER A 330 -20.37 12.48 -21.70
N LEU A 331 -19.67 11.34 -21.54
CA LEU A 331 -20.16 10.03 -21.98
C LEU A 331 -21.48 9.67 -21.28
N ALA A 332 -21.58 9.88 -19.98
CA ALA A 332 -22.80 9.68 -19.21
C ALA A 332 -23.95 10.58 -19.70
N VAL A 333 -23.70 11.87 -19.90
CA VAL A 333 -24.70 12.84 -20.40
C VAL A 333 -25.20 12.45 -21.79
N GLN A 334 -24.31 12.10 -22.70
CA GLN A 334 -24.67 11.71 -24.06
C GLN A 334 -25.47 10.40 -24.09
N PHE A 335 -25.06 9.43 -23.28
CA PHE A 335 -25.79 8.17 -23.14
C PHE A 335 -27.21 8.40 -22.60
N LEU A 336 -27.36 9.16 -21.52
CA LEU A 336 -28.66 9.46 -20.94
C LEU A 336 -29.55 10.26 -21.90
N HIS A 337 -28.97 11.22 -22.63
CA HIS A 337 -29.70 11.95 -23.67
C HIS A 337 -30.29 10.98 -24.71
N SER A 338 -29.48 10.04 -25.21
CA SER A 338 -29.90 9.08 -26.23
C SER A 338 -30.86 8.00 -25.72
N THR A 339 -30.84 7.66 -24.42
CA THR A 339 -31.59 6.51 -23.87
C THR A 339 -32.86 6.90 -23.13
N ILE A 340 -32.84 8.01 -22.39
CA ILE A 340 -33.98 8.49 -21.59
C ILE A 340 -34.48 9.87 -22.02
N GLY A 341 -33.90 10.45 -23.09
CA GLY A 341 -34.28 11.76 -23.62
C GLY A 341 -33.90 12.93 -22.70
N TRP A 342 -32.91 12.76 -21.82
CA TRP A 342 -32.48 13.81 -20.88
C TRP A 342 -30.95 13.79 -20.66
N PRO A 343 -30.26 14.95 -20.62
CA PRO A 343 -30.80 16.32 -20.71
C PRO A 343 -31.36 16.62 -22.09
N LYS A 344 -32.23 17.64 -22.22
CA LYS A 344 -32.81 18.02 -23.52
C LYS A 344 -31.74 18.45 -24.54
N ASN A 345 -30.62 18.99 -24.07
CA ASN A 345 -29.47 19.38 -24.88
C ASN A 345 -28.19 18.73 -24.29
N SER A 346 -27.44 18.03 -25.15
CA SER A 346 -26.14 17.42 -24.82
C SER A 346 -25.00 17.92 -25.72
N ASP A 347 -25.19 19.00 -26.48
CA ASP A 347 -24.26 19.47 -27.51
C ASP A 347 -22.85 19.69 -26.98
N LYS A 348 -22.73 20.31 -25.79
CA LYS A 348 -21.43 20.52 -25.12
C LYS A 348 -20.71 19.21 -24.84
N ALA A 349 -21.43 18.20 -24.33
CA ALA A 349 -20.87 16.89 -24.05
C ALA A 349 -20.48 16.18 -25.35
N GLN A 350 -21.31 16.27 -26.39
CA GLN A 350 -21.04 15.68 -27.70
C GLN A 350 -19.81 16.30 -28.38
N ILE A 351 -19.70 17.63 -28.36
CA ILE A 351 -18.53 18.35 -28.89
C ILE A 351 -17.27 17.92 -28.14
N PHE A 352 -17.32 17.88 -26.80
CA PHE A 352 -16.19 17.50 -25.98
C PHE A 352 -15.73 16.05 -26.24
N ILE A 353 -16.66 15.10 -26.37
CA ILE A 353 -16.33 13.71 -26.76
C ILE A 353 -15.64 13.67 -28.12
N LYS A 354 -16.13 14.45 -29.10
CA LYS A 354 -15.57 14.48 -30.45
C LYS A 354 -14.13 15.04 -30.45
N GLU A 355 -13.90 16.14 -29.74
CA GLU A 355 -12.59 16.77 -29.58
C GLU A 355 -11.56 15.85 -28.91
N HIS A 356 -12.02 14.96 -28.03
CA HIS A 356 -11.20 14.00 -27.28
C HIS A 356 -11.37 12.54 -27.75
N SER A 357 -11.84 12.33 -28.98
CA SER A 357 -12.07 10.99 -29.54
C SER A 357 -10.79 10.15 -29.60
N ASP A 358 -9.63 10.78 -29.82
CA ASP A 358 -8.32 10.12 -29.78
C ASP A 358 -7.95 9.56 -28.40
N ASP A 359 -8.57 10.06 -27.33
CA ASP A 359 -8.38 9.55 -25.96
C ASP A 359 -9.37 8.43 -25.59
N LEU A 360 -10.25 8.01 -26.50
CA LEU A 360 -11.25 6.97 -26.27
C LEU A 360 -10.99 5.68 -27.06
N VAL A 361 -11.46 4.56 -26.52
CA VAL A 361 -11.56 3.26 -27.19
C VAL A 361 -12.96 2.71 -26.93
N GLU A 362 -13.69 2.31 -27.96
CA GLU A 362 -15.01 1.67 -27.84
C GLU A 362 -14.93 0.16 -27.54
N ASP A 363 -14.00 -0.22 -26.67
CA ASP A 363 -13.81 -1.57 -26.14
C ASP A 363 -12.91 -1.50 -24.89
N LEU A 364 -12.73 -2.63 -24.21
CA LEU A 364 -11.74 -2.80 -23.14
C LEU A 364 -10.34 -2.88 -23.73
N ILE A 365 -9.43 -2.07 -23.18
CA ILE A 365 -8.00 -2.24 -23.46
C ILE A 365 -7.51 -3.50 -22.73
N CYS A 366 -7.41 -4.60 -23.48
CA CYS A 366 -6.83 -5.84 -22.99
C CYS A 366 -5.33 -5.82 -23.26
N TYR A 367 -4.51 -5.99 -22.22
CA TYR A 367 -3.10 -6.31 -22.39
C TYR A 367 -2.95 -7.76 -22.86
N THR A 368 -3.31 -8.02 -24.13
CA THR A 368 -3.09 -9.32 -24.76
C THR A 368 -1.59 -9.48 -25.00
N LYS A 369 -1.02 -10.53 -24.40
CA LYS A 369 0.41 -10.89 -24.38
C LYS A 369 1.28 -9.93 -23.57
N ARG A 370 1.87 -10.45 -22.48
CA ARG A 370 3.32 -10.26 -22.31
C ARG A 370 3.93 -10.58 -23.65
N ILE A 371 4.42 -9.56 -24.37
CA ILE A 371 5.46 -9.78 -25.36
C ILE A 371 6.49 -10.63 -24.61
N LYS A 372 6.65 -11.90 -24.99
CA LYS A 372 7.93 -12.57 -24.76
C LYS A 372 8.91 -11.59 -25.36
N ARG A 373 9.61 -10.81 -24.54
CA ARG A 373 10.77 -10.08 -25.03
C ARG A 373 11.61 -11.17 -25.64
N LYS A 374 11.61 -11.22 -26.97
CA LYS A 374 12.70 -11.82 -27.71
C LYS A 374 13.86 -10.94 -27.25
N ILE A 375 14.67 -11.46 -26.35
CA ILE A 375 15.96 -10.84 -26.04
C ILE A 375 16.71 -11.00 -27.36
N VAL A 376 16.57 -9.99 -28.22
CA VAL A 376 17.53 -9.74 -29.27
C VAL A 376 18.68 -9.10 -28.50
N TYR A 377 19.77 -9.85 -28.35
CA TYR A 377 21.05 -9.26 -28.00
C TYR A 377 21.43 -8.34 -29.16
N THR A 378 21.03 -7.06 -29.09
CA THR A 378 21.70 -6.03 -29.87
C THR A 378 22.95 -5.65 -29.10
N ASN A 379 24.08 -6.17 -29.57
CA ASN A 379 25.41 -5.71 -29.21
C ASN A 379 25.58 -4.26 -29.68
N GLU A 380 25.07 -3.31 -28.92
CA GLU A 380 25.52 -1.92 -29.03
C GLU A 380 25.79 -1.40 -27.63
N ILE A 381 27.06 -1.51 -27.27
CA ILE A 381 27.67 -0.90 -26.10
C ILE A 381 27.60 0.61 -26.33
N GLY A 382 26.63 1.26 -25.70
CA GLY A 382 26.64 2.70 -25.51
C GLY A 382 27.66 3.04 -24.44
N GLU A 383 28.83 3.52 -24.89
CA GLU A 383 29.80 4.25 -24.07
C GLU A 383 29.10 5.41 -23.35
N GLY A 384 29.24 5.49 -22.03
CA GLY A 384 28.73 6.62 -21.25
C GLY A 384 28.12 6.30 -19.90
N VAL A 385 28.77 5.47 -19.07
CA VAL A 385 28.64 5.55 -17.61
C VAL A 385 30.03 5.36 -17.02
N ASP A 386 30.82 6.44 -17.08
CA ASP A 386 32.13 6.51 -16.47
C ASP A 386 32.05 6.53 -14.92
N SER A 387 32.81 5.60 -14.33
CA SER A 387 33.84 5.88 -13.33
C SER A 387 33.50 6.33 -11.90
N LEU A 388 32.37 5.96 -11.31
CA LEU A 388 32.13 6.16 -9.85
C LEU A 388 31.68 4.87 -9.16
N MET A 389 32.63 3.94 -8.95
CA MET A 389 32.63 2.82 -7.97
C MET A 389 33.70 1.74 -8.28
N MET A 390 34.69 2.02 -9.14
CA MET A 390 35.70 1.02 -9.59
C MET A 390 37.13 1.35 -9.17
N SER A 391 37.34 2.13 -8.11
CA SER A 391 38.69 2.42 -7.61
C SER A 391 38.81 2.15 -6.11
N GLU A 392 39.67 1.18 -5.81
CA GLU A 392 40.40 0.97 -4.56
C GLU A 392 39.61 0.43 -3.36
N LEU A 393 39.69 -0.89 -3.15
CA LEU A 393 39.94 -1.54 -1.85
C LEU A 393 40.24 -3.02 -2.12
N GLN A 394 41.46 -3.46 -1.80
CA GLN A 394 41.81 -4.89 -1.76
C GLN A 394 40.79 -5.62 -0.90
N ASP A 395 40.10 -6.59 -1.50
CA ASP A 395 39.19 -7.48 -0.81
C ASP A 395 40.00 -8.28 0.23
N ALA A 396 39.71 -8.12 1.52
CA ALA A 396 40.46 -8.75 2.61
C ALA A 396 40.25 -10.29 2.71
N ARG A 397 39.49 -10.85 1.76
CA ARG A 397 39.14 -12.27 1.66
C ARG A 397 40.30 -13.08 1.06
N PRO A 398 40.73 -14.18 1.70
CA PRO A 398 41.93 -14.91 1.26
C PRO A 398 41.73 -15.75 -0.01
N HIS A 399 40.48 -16.13 -0.33
CA HIS A 399 40.16 -16.93 -1.52
C HIS A 399 38.94 -16.42 -2.27
N VAL A 400 38.93 -16.62 -3.60
CA VAL A 400 37.74 -16.44 -4.44
C VAL A 400 36.75 -17.56 -4.18
N THR A 401 35.47 -17.23 -4.13
CA THR A 401 34.40 -18.17 -3.85
C THR A 401 33.53 -18.43 -5.07
N GLY A 402 32.89 -19.59 -5.06
CA GLY A 402 31.82 -19.99 -5.95
C GLY A 402 30.50 -20.02 -5.21
N CYS A 403 29.41 -19.93 -5.95
CA CYS A 403 28.07 -20.04 -5.39
C CYS A 403 27.14 -20.87 -6.28
N MET A 404 26.27 -21.68 -5.66
CA MET A 404 25.22 -22.43 -6.33
C MET A 404 23.91 -22.41 -5.53
N GLU A 405 22.79 -22.71 -6.20
CA GLU A 405 21.50 -22.97 -5.56
C GLU A 405 21.25 -24.49 -5.52
N LEU A 406 21.02 -25.04 -4.33
CA LEU A 406 20.74 -26.46 -4.11
C LEU A 406 19.26 -26.64 -3.76
N MET A 407 18.52 -27.37 -4.60
CA MET A 407 17.16 -27.83 -4.32
C MET A 407 17.12 -29.35 -4.44
N THR A 408 16.81 -30.05 -3.35
CA THR A 408 16.87 -31.52 -3.33
C THR A 408 15.61 -32.20 -3.86
N GLU A 409 14.46 -31.50 -3.83
CA GLU A 409 13.18 -31.98 -4.37
C GLU A 409 12.23 -30.82 -4.67
N TYR A 410 11.27 -31.04 -5.58
CA TYR A 410 10.22 -30.06 -5.94
C TYR A 410 9.02 -30.11 -4.98
N SER A 411 9.30 -30.14 -3.68
CA SER A 411 8.33 -30.30 -2.60
C SER A 411 8.60 -29.28 -1.49
N LYS A 412 7.59 -28.94 -0.69
CA LYS A 412 7.74 -28.04 0.47
C LYS A 412 8.58 -28.65 1.60
N GLU A 413 8.70 -29.98 1.62
CA GLU A 413 9.54 -30.73 2.56
C GLU A 413 11.01 -30.78 2.11
N GLY A 414 11.30 -30.24 0.92
CA GLY A 414 12.61 -30.25 0.30
C GLY A 414 13.57 -29.22 0.87
N CYS A 415 14.84 -29.59 0.90
CA CYS A 415 15.91 -28.68 1.23
C CYS A 415 16.11 -27.68 0.08
N PHE A 416 16.06 -26.38 0.39
CA PHE A 416 16.38 -25.31 -0.56
C PHE A 416 17.40 -24.34 0.04
N ALA A 417 18.64 -24.41 -0.44
CA ALA A 417 19.77 -23.67 0.11
C ALA A 417 20.53 -22.90 -0.98
N ARG A 418 21.10 -21.77 -0.60
CA ARG A 418 22.19 -21.12 -1.34
C ARG A 418 23.50 -21.56 -0.70
N VAL A 419 24.41 -22.08 -1.51
CA VAL A 419 25.67 -22.67 -1.04
C VAL A 419 26.83 -21.84 -1.56
N PHE A 420 27.70 -21.38 -0.66
CA PHE A 420 28.96 -20.70 -0.97
C PHE A 420 30.13 -21.64 -0.65
N TYR A 421 31.17 -21.64 -1.48
CA TYR A 421 32.31 -22.55 -1.31
C TYR A 421 33.61 -21.96 -1.91
N PRO A 422 34.80 -22.42 -1.49
CA PRO A 422 36.08 -21.94 -2.04
C PRO A 422 36.31 -22.45 -3.47
N THR A 423 37.02 -21.68 -4.29
CA THR A 423 37.39 -22.05 -5.66
C THR A 423 38.90 -21.92 -5.89
N ASN A 424 39.42 -22.55 -6.95
CA ASN A 424 40.82 -22.44 -7.34
C ASN A 424 41.14 -21.16 -8.13
N ILE A 425 40.18 -20.26 -8.30
CA ILE A 425 40.35 -19.05 -9.12
C ILE A 425 41.23 -18.04 -8.35
N PRO A 426 42.30 -17.52 -8.96
CA PRO A 426 43.14 -16.50 -8.33
C PRO A 426 42.37 -15.20 -8.05
N SER A 427 42.64 -14.56 -6.90
CA SER A 427 41.94 -13.33 -6.47
C SER A 427 42.09 -12.16 -7.43
N ASP A 428 43.21 -12.07 -8.15
CA ASP A 428 43.47 -11.07 -9.20
C ASP A 428 42.62 -11.28 -10.47
N GLN A 429 41.95 -12.43 -10.59
CA GLN A 429 41.09 -12.75 -11.73
C GLN A 429 39.59 -12.63 -11.45
N LEU A 430 39.16 -12.33 -10.21
CA LEU A 430 37.74 -12.24 -9.85
C LEU A 430 36.93 -11.30 -10.76
N ASN A 431 37.48 -10.13 -11.08
CA ASN A 431 36.82 -9.13 -11.92
C ASN A 431 36.65 -9.58 -13.38
N LYS A 432 37.46 -10.54 -13.86
CA LYS A 432 37.33 -11.13 -15.20
C LYS A 432 36.08 -12.00 -15.33
N TYR A 433 35.47 -12.40 -14.21
CA TYR A 433 34.25 -13.22 -14.13
C TYR A 433 33.05 -12.41 -13.62
N SER A 434 33.08 -11.08 -13.74
CA SER A 434 32.00 -10.19 -13.29
C SER A 434 30.66 -10.44 -14.00
N ASP A 435 30.70 -10.97 -15.23
CA ASP A 435 29.54 -11.45 -15.98
C ASP A 435 28.88 -12.70 -15.36
N LYS A 436 29.63 -13.46 -14.55
CA LYS A 436 29.18 -14.66 -13.84
C LYS A 436 28.84 -14.41 -12.38
N TRP A 437 28.85 -13.16 -11.93
CA TRP A 437 28.41 -12.83 -10.58
C TRP A 437 26.92 -13.08 -10.42
N ILE A 438 26.53 -13.57 -9.25
CA ILE A 438 25.12 -13.92 -8.99
C ILE A 438 24.33 -12.69 -8.53
N PRO A 439 23.06 -12.55 -8.96
CA PRO A 439 22.19 -11.50 -8.44
C PRO A 439 21.93 -11.74 -6.95
N TRP A 440 22.05 -10.68 -6.16
CA TRP A 440 21.78 -10.68 -4.73
C TRP A 440 20.38 -11.22 -4.44
N ILE A 441 19.35 -10.64 -5.08
CA ILE A 441 17.96 -11.14 -5.08
C ILE A 441 17.55 -11.54 -6.50
N PRO A 442 17.45 -12.85 -6.81
CA PRO A 442 17.21 -13.32 -8.18
C PRO A 442 15.77 -13.13 -8.67
N ASN A 443 14.80 -12.95 -7.76
CA ASN A 443 13.40 -12.86 -8.11
C ASN A 443 12.67 -11.74 -7.35
N LYS A 444 11.95 -10.90 -8.10
CA LYS A 444 11.15 -9.78 -7.58
C LYS A 444 10.05 -10.21 -6.60
N MET A 445 9.65 -11.48 -6.61
CA MET A 445 8.70 -12.04 -5.65
C MET A 445 9.22 -11.95 -4.21
N TYR A 446 10.52 -12.11 -3.97
CA TYR A 446 11.10 -11.99 -2.63
C TYR A 446 11.04 -10.56 -2.08
N LEU A 447 11.20 -9.55 -2.94
CA LEU A 447 10.98 -8.14 -2.56
C LEU A 447 9.51 -7.86 -2.24
N LYS A 448 8.58 -8.54 -2.92
CA LYS A 448 7.14 -8.43 -2.64
C LYS A 448 6.78 -9.05 -1.29
N GLU A 449 7.32 -10.22 -0.97
CA GLU A 449 7.08 -10.85 0.33
C GLU A 449 7.76 -10.10 1.49
N PHE A 450 8.95 -9.53 1.26
CA PHE A 450 9.61 -8.65 2.23
C PHE A 450 8.76 -7.40 2.51
N ALA A 451 8.20 -6.78 1.48
CA ALA A 451 7.27 -5.66 1.62
C ALA A 451 6.00 -6.05 2.41
N ASN A 452 5.44 -7.23 2.13
CA ASN A 452 4.29 -7.77 2.86
C ASN A 452 4.59 -7.96 4.35
N ALA A 453 5.77 -8.51 4.67
CA ALA A 453 6.20 -8.80 6.03
C ALA A 453 6.48 -7.52 6.85
N LEU A 454 6.96 -6.47 6.20
CA LEU A 454 7.12 -5.14 6.81
C LEU A 454 5.83 -4.31 6.85
N HIS A 455 4.73 -4.84 6.29
CA HIS A 455 3.46 -4.12 6.12
C HIS A 455 3.59 -2.81 5.33
N VAL A 456 4.57 -2.74 4.44
CA VAL A 456 4.85 -1.59 3.58
C VAL A 456 4.36 -1.94 2.16
N PRO A 457 3.54 -1.10 1.51
CA PRO A 457 3.13 -1.34 0.13
C PRO A 457 4.31 -1.56 -0.82
N TYR A 458 4.30 -2.65 -1.60
CA TYR A 458 5.38 -3.03 -2.52
C TYR A 458 5.84 -1.91 -3.47
N PHE A 459 4.94 -0.96 -3.81
CA PHE A 459 5.29 0.17 -4.66
C PHE A 459 6.31 1.12 -4.01
N ILE A 460 6.40 1.21 -2.68
CA ILE A 460 7.41 2.03 -1.98
C ILE A 460 8.82 1.51 -2.30
N PHE A 461 9.02 0.20 -2.31
CA PHE A 461 10.28 -0.45 -2.74
C PHE A 461 10.59 -0.27 -4.23
N LYS A 462 9.57 0.03 -5.05
CA LYS A 462 9.71 0.26 -6.49
C LYS A 462 10.10 1.71 -6.83
N TYR A 463 9.71 2.68 -5.99
CA TYR A 463 9.74 4.11 -6.31
C TYR A 463 10.55 5.00 -5.35
N PHE A 464 11.08 4.46 -4.24
CA PHE A 464 12.06 5.16 -3.38
C PHE A 464 13.42 4.45 -3.43
N PRO A 465 14.29 4.80 -4.41
CA PRO A 465 15.64 4.24 -4.54
C PRO A 465 16.54 4.33 -3.30
N PRO A 466 16.45 5.34 -2.40
CA PRO A 466 17.33 5.37 -1.23
C PRO A 466 17.08 4.25 -0.23
N LEU A 467 15.89 3.61 -0.26
CA LEU A 467 15.52 2.58 0.71
C LEU A 467 15.86 1.15 0.24
N LEU A 468 16.11 0.91 -1.05
CA LEU A 468 16.55 -0.41 -1.56
C LEU A 468 17.15 -0.46 -2.99
N GLY A 469 17.48 0.69 -3.60
CA GLY A 469 18.26 0.80 -4.85
C GLY A 469 17.54 0.34 -6.13
N GLN A 470 17.69 1.08 -7.23
CA GLN A 470 17.22 0.61 -8.54
C GLN A 470 18.35 -0.14 -9.28
N ALA A 471 18.05 -1.38 -9.69
CA ALA A 471 18.83 -2.27 -10.58
C ALA A 471 19.96 -3.09 -9.92
N PRO A 472 20.28 -4.28 -10.48
CA PRO A 472 20.63 -5.46 -9.68
C PRO A 472 21.98 -5.33 -8.98
N TYR A 473 21.96 -5.51 -7.65
CA TYR A 473 23.16 -5.77 -6.87
C TYR A 473 23.62 -7.20 -7.13
N TYR A 474 24.92 -7.35 -7.37
CA TYR A 474 25.56 -8.63 -7.59
C TYR A 474 26.49 -8.94 -6.42
N ILE A 475 26.51 -10.21 -6.02
CA ILE A 475 27.45 -10.68 -5.00
C ILE A 475 28.74 -11.05 -5.74
N PRO A 476 29.92 -10.59 -5.29
CA PRO A 476 31.20 -10.88 -5.91
C PRO A 476 31.62 -12.34 -5.62
N THR A 477 30.94 -13.28 -6.26
CA THR A 477 31.15 -14.73 -6.20
C THR A 477 30.74 -15.34 -7.54
N ILE A 478 31.38 -16.44 -7.94
CA ILE A 478 31.25 -16.97 -9.30
C ILE A 478 30.20 -18.09 -9.32
N CYS A 479 29.14 -17.91 -10.12
CA CYS A 479 28.08 -18.90 -10.26
C CYS A 479 28.66 -20.22 -10.80
N ASP A 480 28.36 -21.33 -10.12
CA ASP A 480 28.71 -22.70 -10.51
C ASP A 480 30.21 -22.92 -10.82
N ALA A 481 31.08 -22.17 -10.14
CA ALA A 481 32.52 -22.40 -10.23
C ALA A 481 32.89 -23.79 -9.68
N PRO A 482 33.97 -24.43 -10.19
CA PRO A 482 34.47 -25.66 -9.58
C PRO A 482 34.92 -25.41 -8.13
N ILE A 483 34.50 -26.30 -7.22
CA ILE A 483 35.00 -26.30 -5.85
C ILE A 483 36.52 -26.52 -5.84
N SER A 484 37.22 -25.84 -4.95
CA SER A 484 38.67 -26.01 -4.78
C SER A 484 39.00 -27.45 -4.36
N ASP A 485 40.10 -27.98 -4.91
CA ASP A 485 40.67 -29.30 -4.62
C ASP A 485 41.89 -29.22 -3.68
N LYS A 486 42.18 -28.02 -3.14
CA LYS A 486 43.33 -27.77 -2.26
C LYS A 486 43.23 -28.49 -0.92
N GLU A 487 42.01 -28.74 -0.46
CA GLU A 487 41.73 -29.47 0.77
C GLU A 487 40.93 -30.72 0.46
N GLN A 488 41.21 -31.83 1.16
CA GLN A 488 40.47 -33.07 0.98
C GLN A 488 39.01 -32.96 1.48
N SER A 489 38.74 -32.06 2.43
CA SER A 489 37.41 -31.82 2.99
C SER A 489 37.27 -30.41 3.54
N TYR A 490 36.12 -29.76 3.31
CA TYR A 490 35.79 -28.47 3.89
C TYR A 490 34.75 -28.62 5.02
N PRO A 491 34.86 -27.87 6.12
CA PRO A 491 33.83 -27.81 7.14
C PRO A 491 32.57 -27.12 6.63
N LEU A 492 31.42 -27.68 7.00
CA LEU A 492 30.10 -27.18 6.63
C LEU A 492 29.58 -26.24 7.71
N VAL A 493 29.37 -24.98 7.34
CA VAL A 493 28.58 -24.01 8.09
C VAL A 493 27.24 -23.93 7.40
N ILE A 494 26.21 -24.40 8.06
CA ILE A 494 24.88 -24.08 7.62
C ILE A 494 24.57 -22.55 7.88
N PHE A 495 23.44 -21.91 7.55
CA PHE A 495 23.12 -20.55 8.05
C PHE A 495 21.60 -20.32 8.08
N SER A 496 21.04 -19.88 9.21
CA SER A 496 19.60 -19.58 9.29
C SER A 496 19.37 -18.08 9.28
N HIS A 497 18.48 -17.60 8.39
CA HIS A 497 18.15 -16.19 8.28
C HIS A 497 17.08 -15.76 9.31
N GLY A 498 17.00 -14.45 9.59
CA GLY A 498 16.01 -13.89 10.52
C GLY A 498 14.56 -13.92 10.01
N TYR A 499 13.62 -13.53 10.87
CA TYR A 499 12.20 -13.37 10.53
C TYR A 499 12.03 -12.38 9.38
N ALA A 500 11.13 -12.69 8.43
CA ALA A 500 10.89 -11.94 7.19
C ALA A 500 12.09 -11.86 6.19
N ALA A 501 13.27 -12.36 6.56
CA ALA A 501 14.42 -12.46 5.67
C ALA A 501 14.36 -13.73 4.79
N THR A 502 15.34 -13.88 3.91
CA THR A 502 15.49 -15.06 3.03
C THR A 502 16.97 -15.42 2.94
N ARG A 503 17.30 -16.58 2.35
CA ARG A 503 18.70 -17.03 2.11
C ARG A 503 19.59 -16.07 1.30
N PHE A 504 19.03 -14.96 0.80
CA PHE A 504 19.73 -13.95 0.02
C PHE A 504 20.31 -12.81 0.87
N VAL A 505 19.75 -12.53 2.05
CA VAL A 505 19.95 -11.26 2.79
C VAL A 505 21.25 -11.22 3.62
N CYS A 506 21.96 -12.35 3.73
CA CYS A 506 23.22 -12.49 4.45
C CYS A 506 24.33 -13.07 3.56
N SER A 507 24.32 -12.68 2.28
CA SER A 507 25.20 -13.28 1.28
C SER A 507 26.66 -12.90 1.49
N ASP A 508 26.95 -11.68 1.97
CA ASP A 508 28.34 -11.26 2.21
C ASP A 508 28.98 -12.01 3.38
N TYR A 509 28.22 -12.28 4.44
CA TYR A 509 28.65 -13.10 5.56
C TYR A 509 28.96 -14.54 5.13
N CYS A 510 28.06 -15.16 4.36
CA CYS A 510 28.27 -16.52 3.85
C CYS A 510 29.45 -16.57 2.87
N ASN A 511 29.59 -15.55 2.03
CA ASN A 511 30.71 -15.40 1.09
C ASN A 511 32.05 -15.25 1.82
N THR A 512 32.07 -14.44 2.88
CA THR A 512 33.27 -14.24 3.70
C THR A 512 33.69 -15.54 4.36
N LEU A 513 32.79 -16.27 5.01
CA LEU A 513 33.13 -17.58 5.58
C LEU A 513 33.63 -18.56 4.50
N ALA A 514 33.00 -18.61 3.33
CA ALA A 514 33.48 -19.45 2.24
C ALA A 514 34.89 -19.06 1.78
N SER A 515 35.23 -17.78 1.77
CA SER A 515 36.58 -17.32 1.41
C SER A 515 37.66 -17.79 2.40
N TYR A 516 37.30 -18.12 3.65
CA TYR A 516 38.20 -18.67 4.66
C TYR A 516 38.25 -20.21 4.67
N GLY A 517 37.66 -20.88 3.67
CA GLY A 517 37.74 -22.34 3.54
C GLY A 517 36.56 -23.10 4.14
N PHE A 518 35.37 -22.50 4.22
CA PHE A 518 34.14 -23.21 4.61
C PHE A 518 33.25 -23.48 3.40
N ILE A 519 32.47 -24.56 3.46
CA ILE A 519 31.24 -24.66 2.65
C ILE A 519 30.12 -24.05 3.50
N VAL A 520 29.42 -23.05 2.97
CA VAL A 520 28.35 -22.35 3.69
C VAL A 520 27.01 -22.61 3.03
N ALA A 521 26.13 -23.40 3.64
CA ALA A 521 24.79 -23.73 3.13
C ALA A 521 23.71 -23.08 3.98
N ALA A 522 23.01 -22.05 3.50
CA ALA A 522 22.08 -21.31 4.35
C ALA A 522 20.76 -22.07 4.72
N ILE A 523 20.79 -23.01 5.71
CA ILE A 523 19.65 -23.83 6.27
C ILE A 523 19.89 -24.72 7.57
N GLU A 524 19.73 -24.28 8.85
CA GLU A 524 19.72 -25.01 10.20
C GLU A 524 20.82 -26.03 10.77
N HIS A 525 21.22 -25.96 12.08
CA HIS A 525 22.63 -26.17 12.57
C HIS A 525 23.08 -27.00 13.82
N ARG A 526 24.43 -27.25 13.94
CA ARG A 526 25.23 -27.90 15.03
C ARG A 526 26.10 -26.98 15.95
N VAL A 527 26.36 -25.72 15.62
CA VAL A 527 26.96 -24.70 16.51
C VAL A 527 26.10 -23.45 16.43
N ALA A 528 25.80 -22.80 17.54
CA ALA A 528 24.87 -21.67 17.54
C ALA A 528 25.63 -20.33 17.48
N ILE A 529 25.62 -19.71 16.30
CA ILE A 529 26.00 -18.30 16.14
C ILE A 529 24.70 -17.50 16.08
N ILE A 530 24.52 -16.59 17.03
CA ILE A 530 23.32 -15.78 17.18
C ILE A 530 23.69 -14.33 16.94
N LEU A 531 23.30 -13.83 15.76
CA LEU A 531 23.47 -12.43 15.37
C LEU A 531 22.17 -11.70 15.72
N ASP A 532 22.21 -10.76 16.67
CA ASP A 532 21.03 -10.02 17.13
C ASP A 532 19.83 -10.90 17.51
N GLY A 533 20.04 -11.81 18.46
CA GLY A 533 19.02 -12.80 18.85
C GLY A 533 17.71 -12.17 19.33
N TRP A 534 16.60 -12.45 18.63
CA TRP A 534 15.25 -12.20 19.11
C TRP A 534 14.74 -13.41 19.88
N MET A 535 14.87 -13.38 21.21
CA MET A 535 14.73 -14.57 22.07
C MET A 535 13.30 -14.86 22.52
N PHE A 536 12.33 -13.98 22.24
CA PHE A 536 10.94 -14.12 22.69
C PHE A 536 10.25 -15.43 22.27
N PRO A 537 10.48 -15.99 21.05
CA PRO A 537 9.94 -17.29 20.68
C PRO A 537 10.42 -18.46 21.57
N LEU A 538 11.53 -18.28 22.30
CA LEU A 538 12.11 -19.31 23.20
C LEU A 538 11.63 -19.15 24.66
N LYS A 539 10.72 -18.22 24.94
CA LYS A 539 10.24 -17.92 26.31
C LYS A 539 9.41 -19.06 26.92
N SER A 540 8.79 -19.91 26.11
CA SER A 540 7.90 -20.99 26.54
C SER A 540 8.54 -22.37 26.65
N GLU A 541 9.77 -22.56 26.14
CA GLU A 541 10.46 -23.85 26.16
C GLU A 541 11.96 -23.67 26.45
N PRO A 542 12.45 -24.01 27.66
CA PRO A 542 13.88 -23.93 27.95
C PRO A 542 14.61 -25.07 27.22
N ILE A 543 15.30 -24.72 26.12
CA ILE A 543 16.10 -25.68 25.34
C ILE A 543 17.49 -25.81 25.98
N ASN A 544 17.87 -27.03 26.34
CA ASN A 544 19.20 -27.31 26.90
C ASN A 544 20.23 -27.43 25.76
N ILE A 545 20.94 -26.34 25.46
CA ILE A 545 21.95 -26.29 24.39
C ILE A 545 23.32 -26.64 24.98
N LEU A 546 23.94 -27.74 24.52
CA LEU A 546 25.27 -28.19 24.99
C LEU A 546 26.41 -27.66 24.12
N GLN A 547 26.09 -27.24 22.89
CA GLN A 547 27.03 -26.76 21.90
C GLN A 547 27.53 -25.34 22.26
N PRO A 548 28.72 -24.92 21.82
CA PRO A 548 29.19 -23.54 21.97
C PRO A 548 28.22 -22.52 21.38
N ILE A 549 28.05 -21.37 22.05
CA ILE A 549 27.19 -20.27 21.57
C ILE A 549 27.97 -18.96 21.55
N LEU A 550 27.90 -18.27 20.41
CA LEU A 550 28.36 -16.89 20.26
C LEU A 550 27.16 -15.99 20.01
N PHE A 551 26.99 -14.98 20.86
CA PHE A 551 26.09 -13.85 20.63
C PHE A 551 26.89 -12.66 20.09
N VAL A 552 26.46 -12.10 18.96
CA VAL A 552 26.95 -10.81 18.46
C VAL A 552 25.76 -9.88 18.32
N ASN A 553 25.71 -8.88 19.18
CA ASN A 553 24.60 -7.95 19.31
C ASN A 553 24.95 -6.59 18.70
N THR A 554 23.94 -5.87 18.23
CA THR A 554 23.99 -4.48 17.84
C THR A 554 23.58 -3.58 18.99
N HIS A 555 24.01 -2.33 18.95
CA HIS A 555 23.91 -1.43 20.11
C HIS A 555 22.47 -1.07 20.49
N THR A 556 21.56 -1.00 19.52
CA THR A 556 20.25 -0.35 19.68
C THR A 556 19.04 -1.29 19.51
N PHE A 557 19.25 -2.55 19.15
CA PHE A 557 18.17 -3.50 18.92
C PHE A 557 17.56 -4.08 20.22
N HIS A 558 18.35 -4.20 21.27
CA HIS A 558 17.96 -4.97 22.44
C HIS A 558 17.23 -4.16 23.51
N ILE A 559 16.15 -4.75 24.03
CA ILE A 559 15.38 -4.27 25.19
C ILE A 559 15.58 -5.22 26.38
N SER A 560 15.40 -4.70 27.61
CA SER A 560 15.66 -5.43 28.86
C SER A 560 15.06 -6.85 28.92
N PRO A 561 13.80 -7.09 28.49
CA PRO A 561 13.24 -8.45 28.48
C PRO A 561 13.98 -9.44 27.55
N ASN A 562 14.47 -8.98 26.40
CA ASN A 562 15.21 -9.82 25.46
C ASN A 562 16.62 -10.14 26.00
N ILE A 563 17.28 -9.15 26.61
CA ILE A 563 18.57 -9.32 27.28
C ILE A 563 18.49 -10.33 28.43
N ASN A 564 17.43 -10.28 29.24
CA ASN A 564 17.23 -11.23 30.33
C ASN A 564 17.16 -12.68 29.84
N LEU A 565 16.57 -12.91 28.66
CA LEU A 565 16.56 -14.23 28.02
C LEU A 565 17.97 -14.61 27.51
N ILE A 566 18.69 -13.69 26.85
CA ILE A 566 20.09 -13.93 26.42
C ILE A 566 20.97 -14.30 27.63
N GLN A 567 20.81 -13.63 28.77
CA GLN A 567 21.55 -13.92 30.01
C GLN A 567 21.34 -15.36 30.50
N GLN A 568 20.12 -15.89 30.43
CA GLN A 568 19.85 -17.28 30.81
C GLN A 568 20.68 -18.27 29.98
N TYR A 569 20.85 -18.01 28.69
CA TYR A 569 21.66 -18.83 27.80
C TYR A 569 23.18 -18.60 27.96
N LEU A 570 23.62 -17.38 28.29
CA LEU A 570 25.03 -17.11 28.61
C LEU A 570 25.49 -17.78 29.90
N HIS A 571 24.60 -17.95 30.87
CA HIS A 571 24.88 -18.65 32.13
C HIS A 571 24.70 -20.18 32.04
N SER A 572 24.30 -20.70 30.87
CA SER A 572 24.16 -22.15 30.65
C SER A 572 25.51 -22.85 30.48
N LYS A 573 25.54 -24.19 30.69
CA LYS A 573 26.77 -25.00 30.57
C LYS A 573 27.31 -24.99 29.13
N GLY A 574 28.60 -24.72 28.97
CA GLY A 574 29.32 -24.77 27.69
C GLY A 574 30.08 -23.47 27.40
N VAL A 575 30.74 -23.39 26.24
CA VAL A 575 31.43 -22.17 25.82
C VAL A 575 30.40 -21.13 25.39
N ARG A 576 30.40 -19.96 26.03
CA ARG A 576 29.46 -18.85 25.77
C ARG A 576 30.23 -17.54 25.63
N LYS A 577 29.98 -16.80 24.56
CA LYS A 577 30.55 -15.46 24.36
C LYS A 577 29.47 -14.48 23.91
N LEU A 578 29.59 -13.24 24.37
CA LEU A 578 28.75 -12.12 23.93
C LEU A 578 29.65 -10.93 23.57
N TYR A 579 29.45 -10.40 22.37
CA TYR A 579 29.97 -9.11 21.96
C TYR A 579 28.82 -8.18 21.57
N THR A 580 28.92 -6.90 21.91
CA THR A 580 28.04 -5.85 21.39
C THR A 580 28.84 -4.85 20.57
N LEU A 581 28.43 -4.65 19.31
CA LEU A 581 29.03 -3.68 18.39
C LEU A 581 28.49 -2.29 18.72
N LYS A 582 29.34 -1.35 19.14
CA LYS A 582 28.94 0.03 19.45
C LYS A 582 28.46 0.75 18.19
N LYS A 583 27.53 1.69 18.36
CA LYS A 583 27.03 2.58 17.29
C LYS A 583 26.43 1.83 16.09
N THR A 584 25.83 0.66 16.32
CA THR A 584 25.13 -0.15 15.31
C THR A 584 23.63 -0.28 15.60
N THR A 585 22.87 -0.59 14.57
CA THR A 585 21.42 -0.85 14.55
C THR A 585 21.16 -2.25 14.00
N HIS A 586 19.94 -2.78 14.13
CA HIS A 586 19.65 -4.18 13.78
C HIS A 586 20.03 -4.55 12.34
N GLU A 587 19.78 -3.63 11.41
CA GLU A 587 20.11 -3.75 9.99
C GLU A 587 21.62 -3.75 9.71
N SER A 588 22.44 -3.26 10.64
CA SER A 588 23.92 -3.25 10.52
C SER A 588 24.52 -4.65 10.39
N SER A 589 23.77 -5.69 10.79
CA SER A 589 24.16 -7.10 10.65
C SER A 589 23.72 -7.73 9.32
N THR A 590 23.18 -6.95 8.38
CA THR A 590 22.65 -7.42 7.09
C THR A 590 23.26 -6.66 5.91
N ASP A 591 23.16 -7.23 4.71
CA ASP A 591 23.65 -6.60 3.47
C ASP A 591 22.99 -5.22 3.22
N THR A 592 21.78 -4.99 3.76
CA THR A 592 20.99 -3.76 3.52
C THR A 592 21.67 -2.49 4.03
N ALA A 593 22.38 -2.55 5.16
CA ALA A 593 23.10 -1.39 5.70
C ALA A 593 24.25 -0.93 4.79
N TYR A 594 24.86 -1.86 4.05
CA TYR A 594 25.94 -1.56 3.11
C TYR A 594 25.43 -0.90 1.81
N MET A 595 24.26 -1.31 1.33
CA MET A 595 23.72 -0.82 0.06
C MET A 595 22.88 0.45 0.18
N HIS A 596 22.23 0.67 1.34
CA HIS A 596 21.22 1.72 1.51
C HIS A 596 21.44 2.61 2.74
N GLY A 597 22.47 2.34 3.54
CA GLY A 597 22.72 3.05 4.79
C GLY A 597 21.77 2.64 5.92
N HIS A 598 21.84 3.35 7.06
CA HIS A 598 21.08 3.04 8.27
C HIS A 598 19.68 3.66 8.23
N TRP A 599 18.65 2.85 7.95
CA TRP A 599 17.26 3.33 7.77
C TRP A 599 16.38 3.17 9.03
N LEU A 600 16.84 2.44 10.05
CA LEU A 600 16.18 2.32 11.36
C LEU A 600 16.85 3.21 12.43
N ASP A 601 17.53 4.28 12.04
CA ASP A 601 18.20 5.18 13.00
C ASP A 601 17.22 6.15 13.70
N LEU A 602 16.41 5.60 14.60
CA LEU A 602 15.47 6.35 15.44
C LEU A 602 16.16 7.28 16.46
N GLN A 603 17.49 7.17 16.64
CA GLN A 603 18.26 7.90 17.66
C GLN A 603 19.24 8.94 17.08
N MET A 604 19.34 9.08 15.75
CA MET A 604 20.20 10.05 15.05
C MET A 604 21.67 10.05 15.53
N LEU A 605 22.20 8.87 15.89
CA LEU A 605 23.57 8.72 16.39
C LEU A 605 24.56 8.60 15.25
N LYS A 606 25.77 9.18 15.37
CA LYS A 606 26.87 8.91 14.40
C LYS A 606 27.21 7.42 14.43
N LYS A 607 26.77 6.69 13.40
CA LYS A 607 26.90 5.22 13.31
C LYS A 607 28.30 4.77 12.94
N LEU A 608 28.61 3.53 13.30
CA LEU A 608 29.75 2.81 12.76
C LEU A 608 29.51 2.58 11.26
N ASP A 609 30.58 2.66 10.48
CA ASP A 609 30.54 2.32 9.06
C ASP A 609 30.05 0.87 8.87
N ALA A 610 29.13 0.66 7.91
CA ALA A 610 28.45 -0.62 7.74
C ALA A 610 29.43 -1.74 7.33
N LYS A 611 30.42 -1.43 6.50
CA LYS A 611 31.47 -2.38 6.11
C LYS A 611 32.34 -2.77 7.31
N THR A 612 32.70 -1.79 8.13
CA THR A 612 33.46 -2.01 9.38
C THR A 612 32.66 -2.87 10.36
N ALA A 613 31.36 -2.62 10.53
CA ALA A 613 30.48 -3.40 11.40
C ALA A 613 30.37 -4.87 10.95
N LEU A 614 30.14 -5.10 9.64
CA LEU A 614 30.03 -6.45 9.06
C LEU A 614 31.35 -7.23 9.12
N ASN A 615 32.48 -6.59 8.81
CA ASN A 615 33.81 -7.21 8.90
C ASN A 615 34.15 -7.57 10.34
N LEU A 616 33.79 -6.71 11.29
CA LEU A 616 34.04 -6.95 12.71
C LEU A 616 33.18 -8.11 13.24
N GLN A 617 31.90 -8.14 12.88
CA GLN A 617 30.99 -9.25 13.17
C GLN A 617 31.51 -10.58 12.59
N SER A 618 31.91 -10.58 11.31
CA SER A 618 32.43 -11.77 10.63
C SER A 618 33.74 -12.24 11.24
N SER A 619 34.63 -11.31 11.62
CA SER A 619 35.90 -11.63 12.27
C SER A 619 35.67 -12.27 13.64
N LEU A 620 34.72 -11.77 14.45
CA LEU A 620 34.35 -12.37 15.74
C LEU A 620 33.85 -13.80 15.59
N VAL A 621 33.04 -14.05 14.57
CA VAL A 621 32.57 -15.40 14.22
C VAL A 621 33.75 -16.30 13.83
N VAL A 622 34.58 -15.86 12.88
CA VAL A 622 35.74 -16.63 12.40
C VAL A 622 36.66 -17.00 13.56
N GLN A 623 36.92 -16.05 14.45
CA GLN A 623 37.74 -16.28 15.64
C GLN A 623 37.07 -17.24 16.63
N PHE A 624 35.75 -17.17 16.80
CA PHE A 624 35.02 -18.09 17.65
C PHE A 624 35.01 -19.52 17.10
N LEU A 625 34.79 -19.70 15.80
CA LEU A 625 34.86 -21.00 15.13
C LEU A 625 36.27 -21.58 15.21
N HIS A 626 37.31 -20.77 14.96
CA HIS A 626 38.71 -21.21 15.08
C HIS A 626 38.99 -21.79 16.48
N ASN A 627 38.55 -21.10 17.52
CA ASN A 627 38.80 -21.52 18.91
C ASN A 627 37.93 -22.69 19.38
N THR A 628 36.75 -22.91 18.79
CA THR A 628 35.79 -23.92 19.27
C THR A 628 35.83 -25.22 18.48
N ILE A 629 36.07 -25.14 17.17
CA ILE A 629 36.07 -26.31 16.28
C ILE A 629 37.38 -26.42 15.46
N GLY A 630 38.37 -25.57 15.72
CA GLY A 630 39.69 -25.63 15.07
C GLY A 630 39.70 -25.14 13.63
N CYS A 631 38.67 -24.40 13.19
CA CYS A 631 38.50 -23.98 11.80
C CYS A 631 37.99 -22.53 11.69
N PRO A 632 38.50 -21.68 10.77
CA PRO A 632 39.55 -21.95 9.78
C PRO A 632 40.88 -22.23 10.48
N THR A 633 41.79 -23.00 9.86
CA THR A 633 43.10 -23.31 10.47
C THR A 633 43.95 -22.05 10.72
N ASN A 634 43.66 -20.97 9.98
CA ASN A 634 44.26 -19.66 10.14
C ASN A 634 43.18 -18.59 10.34
N SER A 635 43.20 -17.89 11.48
CA SER A 635 42.33 -16.75 11.78
C SER A 635 43.10 -15.44 12.02
N VAL A 636 44.38 -15.36 11.67
CA VAL A 636 45.27 -14.22 11.98
C VAL A 636 44.70 -12.89 11.47
N ASN A 637 44.15 -12.86 10.26
CA ASN A 637 43.54 -11.64 9.70
C ASN A 637 42.31 -11.20 10.51
N ALA A 638 41.47 -12.14 10.95
CA ALA A 638 40.34 -11.83 11.83
C ALA A 638 40.81 -11.32 13.20
N GLN A 639 41.89 -11.89 13.75
CA GLN A 639 42.48 -11.44 15.03
C GLN A 639 43.02 -10.02 14.95
N ILE A 640 43.74 -9.70 13.86
CA ILE A 640 44.26 -8.35 13.60
C ILE A 640 43.11 -7.36 13.48
N PHE A 641 42.09 -7.69 12.66
CA PHE A 641 40.94 -6.80 12.44
C PHE A 641 40.13 -6.54 13.73
N ILE A 642 39.92 -7.57 14.56
CA ILE A 642 39.27 -7.41 15.87
C ILE A 642 40.09 -6.47 16.77
N LYS A 643 41.42 -6.62 16.79
CA LYS A 643 42.32 -5.82 17.63
C LYS A 643 42.36 -4.35 17.18
N GLU A 644 42.37 -4.09 15.87
CA GLU A 644 42.35 -2.73 15.32
C GLU A 644 41.04 -2.00 15.57
N HIS A 645 39.93 -2.74 15.70
CA HIS A 645 38.59 -2.17 15.89
C HIS A 645 38.00 -2.44 17.28
N SER A 646 38.82 -2.80 18.28
CA SER A 646 38.37 -3.18 19.63
C SER A 646 37.60 -2.07 20.35
N ASP A 647 37.89 -0.81 20.05
CA ASP A 647 37.18 0.35 20.62
C ASP A 647 35.69 0.37 20.26
N ASN A 648 35.32 -0.30 19.17
CA ASN A 648 33.93 -0.46 18.72
C ASN A 648 33.24 -1.68 19.34
N LEU A 649 33.92 -2.44 20.21
CA LEU A 649 33.37 -3.61 20.86
C LEU A 649 33.11 -3.38 22.34
N ILE A 650 32.09 -4.06 22.83
CA ILE A 650 31.85 -4.30 24.24
C ILE A 650 31.84 -5.82 24.39
N GLU A 651 32.83 -6.36 25.08
CA GLU A 651 32.81 -7.75 25.51
C GLU A 651 31.98 -7.82 26.80
N ASP A 652 31.00 -8.72 26.83
CA ASP A 652 30.07 -8.87 27.96
C ASP A 652 29.16 -7.63 28.21
N PHE A 653 28.43 -7.58 29.33
CA PHE A 653 27.42 -6.54 29.63
C PHE A 653 27.98 -5.18 30.09
N GLY A 654 29.25 -4.85 29.82
CA GLY A 654 29.96 -3.71 30.42
C GLY A 654 29.24 -2.36 30.32
N LEU A 655 28.54 -2.07 29.22
CA LEU A 655 27.74 -0.84 29.05
C LEU A 655 26.27 -0.96 29.52
N PHE A 656 25.70 -2.17 29.54
CA PHE A 656 24.31 -2.39 29.94
C PHE A 656 24.11 -2.31 31.45
N LYS A 657 25.15 -2.62 32.25
CA LYS A 657 25.16 -2.28 33.69
C LYS A 657 24.97 -0.78 33.93
N LEU A 658 25.56 0.07 33.07
CA LEU A 658 25.42 1.53 33.14
C LEU A 658 24.01 1.99 32.72
N TYR A 659 23.46 1.40 31.66
CA TYR A 659 22.10 1.71 31.17
C TYR A 659 21.00 1.29 32.15
N LEU A 660 21.12 0.11 32.78
CA LEU A 660 20.23 -0.35 33.87
C LEU A 660 20.39 0.48 35.16
N LEU A 661 21.58 1.02 35.43
CA LEU A 661 21.82 1.99 36.50
C LEU A 661 21.14 3.32 36.21
N CYS A 662 21.20 3.82 34.97
CA CYS A 662 20.48 5.02 34.53
C CYS A 662 18.95 4.82 34.57
N GLU A 663 18.43 3.67 34.17
CA GLU A 663 16.99 3.36 34.22
C GLU A 663 16.47 3.27 35.67
N LYS A 664 17.27 2.70 36.59
CA LYS A 664 16.99 2.72 38.03
C LYS A 664 17.07 4.13 38.64
N MET A 665 18.02 4.96 38.22
CA MET A 665 18.15 6.36 38.69
C MET A 665 16.99 7.24 38.17
N TYR A 666 16.56 7.06 36.93
CA TYR A 666 15.41 7.79 36.35
C TYR A 666 14.09 7.41 37.03
N ASN A 667 13.89 6.14 37.39
CA ASN A 667 12.70 5.72 38.14
C ASN A 667 12.67 6.17 39.61
N LEU A 668 13.81 6.54 40.20
CA LEU A 668 13.90 7.01 41.59
C LEU A 668 13.78 8.55 41.75
N THR A 669 13.93 9.34 40.69
CA THR A 669 14.10 10.81 40.83
C THR A 669 13.09 11.72 40.13
N SER A 670 12.08 11.23 39.39
CA SER A 670 11.08 12.15 38.81
C SER A 670 9.65 11.63 38.79
N PHE A 671 9.00 11.64 39.96
CA PHE A 671 7.54 11.79 40.06
C PHE A 671 7.22 12.97 40.97
N LYS A 672 7.44 14.19 40.47
CA LYS A 672 6.71 15.41 40.88
C LYS A 672 7.14 16.62 40.04
N LYS A 673 6.15 17.20 39.35
CA LYS A 673 6.13 18.56 38.76
C LYS A 673 7.13 18.85 37.64
N HIS A 674 6.71 18.66 36.40
CA HIS A 674 6.39 19.78 35.49
C HIS A 674 5.77 19.24 34.19
N SER A 675 4.65 19.85 33.84
CA SER A 675 3.82 19.62 32.65
C SER A 675 4.46 20.19 31.38
N ASN A 676 4.14 19.55 30.25
CA ASN A 676 4.27 20.01 28.85
C ASN A 676 5.72 20.14 28.34
N VAL A 677 6.17 19.12 27.60
CA VAL A 677 6.97 19.19 26.34
C VAL A 677 7.53 17.81 25.89
N TYR A 678 7.50 16.74 26.71
CA TYR A 678 8.14 15.45 26.35
C TYR A 678 7.26 14.18 26.33
N SER A 679 5.94 14.30 26.19
CA SER A 679 5.04 13.12 26.11
C SER A 679 4.77 12.61 24.68
N LEU A 680 5.74 12.73 23.77
CA LEU A 680 5.60 12.33 22.35
C LEU A 680 6.54 11.18 21.91
N LEU A 681 7.25 10.54 22.86
CA LEU A 681 8.29 9.54 22.54
C LEU A 681 8.08 8.13 23.11
N PHE A 682 6.93 7.85 23.72
CA PHE A 682 6.53 6.48 24.01
C PHE A 682 5.20 6.19 23.30
N LEU A 683 5.32 5.84 22.02
CA LEU A 683 4.25 5.10 21.33
C LEU A 683 4.21 3.70 21.96
N ASP A 684 3.12 3.51 22.69
CA ASP A 684 2.54 2.26 23.13
C ASP A 684 2.90 1.09 22.21
N THR A 685 3.80 0.21 22.68
CA THR A 685 4.16 -1.04 22.02
C THR A 685 3.01 -2.03 22.14
N THR A 686 1.98 -1.83 21.32
CA THR A 686 0.90 -2.81 21.08
C THR A 686 0.77 -3.06 19.58
N ILE A 687 1.82 -3.64 19.00
CA ILE A 687 1.74 -4.35 17.71
C ILE A 687 1.99 -5.82 18.02
N VAL A 688 0.94 -6.50 18.46
CA VAL A 688 0.84 -7.97 18.47
C VAL A 688 -0.26 -8.34 17.47
N PRO A 689 -0.04 -9.30 16.54
CA PRO A 689 -1.05 -9.70 15.56
C PRO A 689 -2.34 -10.24 16.22
N PRO A 690 -3.52 -10.08 15.60
CA PRO A 690 -4.82 -10.47 16.22
C PRO A 690 -5.02 -11.98 16.48
N ASN A 691 -4.15 -12.86 15.99
CA ASN A 691 -4.37 -14.32 16.02
C ASN A 691 -3.79 -15.03 17.27
N MET A 692 -3.42 -14.28 18.32
CA MET A 692 -2.98 -14.84 19.61
C MET A 692 -3.81 -14.30 20.79
N ARG A 693 -5.13 -14.31 20.67
CA ARG A 693 -6.05 -14.22 21.83
C ARG A 693 -6.72 -15.57 22.06
N ALA A 694 -5.95 -16.52 22.58
CA ALA A 694 -6.52 -17.66 23.27
C ALA A 694 -5.67 -17.95 24.50
N THR A 695 -6.35 -18.03 25.65
CA THR A 695 -5.87 -18.50 26.96
C THR A 695 -4.99 -17.54 27.77
N MET A 696 -5.64 -16.72 28.61
CA MET A 696 -5.27 -16.56 30.03
C MET A 696 -6.42 -15.84 30.78
N MET A 697 -7.50 -16.58 31.02
CA MET A 697 -8.22 -16.46 32.30
C MET A 697 -7.47 -17.31 33.31
N VAL A 698 -7.09 -16.74 34.46
CA VAL A 698 -7.02 -17.30 35.84
C VAL A 698 -6.40 -16.17 36.69
N LYS A 699 -7.20 -15.37 37.40
CA LYS A 699 -7.51 -15.49 38.84
C LYS A 699 -6.27 -15.52 39.75
N ASN A 700 -6.02 -14.43 40.49
CA ASN A 700 -6.41 -14.27 41.91
C ASN A 700 -5.43 -13.38 42.71
N TYR A 701 -6.07 -12.56 43.56
CA TYR A 701 -5.58 -11.70 44.66
C TYR A 701 -4.94 -10.35 44.31
#